data_AF-A0A971X3P5-F1
#
_entry.id   AF-A0A971X3P5-F1
#
_cell.length_a   1.000
_cell.length_b   1.000
_cell.length_c   1.000
_cell.angle_alpha   90.00
_cell.angle_beta   90.00
_cell.angle_gamma   90.00
#
_symmetry.space_group_name_H-M   'P 1'
#
loop_
_entity.id
_entity.type
_entity.pdbx_description
1 polymer ?
#
loop_
_entity_poly.entity_id
_entity_poly.type
_entity_poly.pdbx_seq_one_letter_code
_entity_poly.pdbx_strand_id
1 'polypeptide(L)'
;MKITYQNKSAEVALALLVLATYLLYLPGLQGGFLFDDFPNLNAMGAMGGIVNWETFHAFVFSGWSGPTGRPISLASFLLDDNTWPSYAPWFKQTNILIHLLCGLLVCWAVLLLARNFKSVSEQQAQWIAVLACALWMLHPYMVSTTLYVVQRMAQLATLFSLGGIVLYLHARLSLQKTPKRAYFWMTFAIGLFTVLATYSKENGALLPLLILCIEFCLPKDGKPAWQWRAIFLWLPSLALGYKLATYINLSENPWPNRNFNMIERLLTEARIVCEYLFHLFVPRIEGNGLYQDGYVISRSLWQPVTTVPAIAFLSGLLGFAFWVRRKAPVVALAVLFFFAAHLMESTVIGLELYFEHRNYQAALFLFLPLAWYSVILAPRYKLLPVVTVLVLGILTSMTWLRASLWADNDRLELHWVQSATESPRAINSMAAFYMNRGEYEKANSYLEEQSQRLDKSSLLTARLLLQKVFVGVATEQDFALAGERLKYQEFDAQTVKGVRTIVETVVKRNNTDYAYYSLQLLDAMSSSPIYSQFPLFIRLQHYLRGQLFLYLKQPQAMQQEYSQAISRYNETDAALAMVAEVATAGYAIEAIKLLQQAEQVFIKQDTRKLKRSRASYQQDIDYLYSALNEAIEKAEQETP
;
A
#
# COMPACT_ATOMS: atom_id res chain seq x y z
N MET A 1 14.78 49.20 -24.11
CA MET A 1 13.64 48.67 -23.34
C MET A 1 12.63 48.10 -24.33
N LYS A 2 12.80 46.84 -24.77
CA LYS A 2 11.82 46.16 -25.65
C LYS A 2 10.80 45.51 -24.74
N ILE A 3 9.56 45.98 -24.83
CA ILE A 3 8.41 45.40 -24.14
C ILE A 3 8.20 43.99 -24.71
N THR A 4 8.62 42.98 -23.95
CA THR A 4 8.32 41.58 -24.22
C THR A 4 6.81 41.43 -24.04
N TYR A 5 6.06 41.32 -25.13
CA TYR A 5 4.67 40.86 -25.07
C TYR A 5 4.68 39.48 -24.39
N GLN A 6 4.31 39.42 -23.11
CA GLN A 6 4.14 38.17 -22.39
C GLN A 6 3.02 37.39 -23.06
N ASN A 7 3.37 36.33 -23.77
CA ASN A 7 2.41 35.45 -24.40
C ASN A 7 1.68 34.64 -23.30
N LYS A 8 0.55 35.16 -22.81
CA LYS A 8 -0.27 34.56 -21.73
C LYS A 8 -0.95 33.24 -22.13
N SER A 9 -0.82 32.78 -23.37
CA SER A 9 -1.53 31.59 -23.87
C SER A 9 -1.19 30.31 -23.10
N ALA A 10 0.09 30.10 -22.74
CA ALA A 10 0.50 28.91 -21.98
C ALA A 10 -0.03 28.93 -20.53
N GLU A 11 -0.09 30.12 -19.91
CA GLU A 11 -0.64 30.29 -18.56
C GLU A 11 -2.15 30.02 -18.53
N VAL A 12 -2.88 30.52 -19.53
CA VAL A 12 -4.31 30.24 -19.69
C VAL A 12 -4.54 28.76 -19.96
N ALA A 13 -3.73 28.12 -20.81
CA ALA A 13 -3.83 26.69 -21.08
C ALA A 13 -3.58 25.84 -19.82
N LEU A 14 -2.62 26.23 -18.97
CA LEU A 14 -2.36 25.57 -17.69
C LEU A 14 -3.54 25.75 -16.73
N ALA A 15 -4.12 26.94 -16.61
CA ALA A 15 -5.29 27.19 -15.77
C ALA A 15 -6.50 26.36 -16.22
N LEU A 16 -6.76 26.29 -17.54
CA LEU A 16 -7.82 25.45 -18.11
C LEU A 16 -7.54 23.97 -17.88
N LEU A 17 -6.29 23.52 -18.00
CA LEU A 17 -5.90 22.14 -17.70
C LEU A 17 -6.19 21.78 -16.24
N VAL A 18 -5.78 22.61 -15.29
CA VAL A 18 -6.03 22.37 -13.85
C VAL A 18 -7.52 22.30 -13.55
N LEU A 19 -8.31 23.23 -14.10
CA LEU A 19 -9.75 23.23 -13.94
C LEU A 19 -10.38 21.97 -14.58
N ALA A 20 -9.97 21.62 -15.80
CA ALA A 20 -10.45 20.42 -16.47
C ALA A 20 -10.12 19.16 -15.67
N THR A 21 -8.87 18.99 -15.21
CA THR A 21 -8.48 17.85 -14.39
C THR A 21 -9.31 17.79 -13.11
N TYR A 22 -9.56 18.89 -12.41
CA TYR A 22 -10.43 18.89 -11.24
C TYR A 22 -11.83 18.35 -11.57
N LEU A 23 -12.46 18.87 -12.63
CA LEU A 23 -13.80 18.48 -13.07
C LEU A 23 -13.87 17.00 -13.48
N LEU A 24 -12.82 16.46 -14.10
CA LEU A 24 -12.78 15.06 -14.55
C LEU A 24 -12.78 14.06 -13.39
N TYR A 25 -12.22 14.44 -12.24
CA TYR A 25 -12.14 13.58 -11.06
C TYR A 25 -13.35 13.69 -10.13
N LEU A 26 -14.21 14.72 -10.29
CA LEU A 26 -15.39 14.93 -9.45
C LEU A 26 -16.31 13.70 -9.31
N PRO A 27 -16.60 12.92 -10.37
CA PRO A 27 -17.44 11.71 -10.22
C PRO A 27 -16.87 10.74 -9.18
N GLY A 28 -15.55 10.59 -9.14
CA GLY A 28 -14.85 9.66 -8.26
C GLY A 28 -14.92 10.01 -6.78
N LEU A 29 -15.36 11.22 -6.42
CA LEU A 29 -15.60 11.61 -5.04
C LEU A 29 -16.67 10.76 -4.38
N GLN A 30 -17.67 10.28 -5.12
CA GLN A 30 -18.81 9.56 -4.53
C GLN A 30 -18.46 8.15 -4.00
N GLY A 31 -17.34 7.56 -4.45
CA GLY A 31 -16.95 6.22 -4.01
C GLY A 31 -16.51 6.17 -2.55
N GLY A 32 -16.60 5.00 -1.94
CA GLY A 32 -16.19 4.75 -0.56
C GLY A 32 -14.70 4.47 -0.37
N PHE A 33 -14.34 4.03 0.83
CA PHE A 33 -13.03 3.46 1.16
C PHE A 33 -12.87 2.06 0.56
N LEU A 34 -11.64 1.68 0.24
CA LEU A 34 -11.28 0.42 -0.43
C LEU A 34 -10.08 -0.24 0.25
N PHE A 35 -10.02 -1.57 0.26
CA PHE A 35 -8.82 -2.35 0.61
C PHE A 35 -8.03 -1.84 1.83
N ASP A 36 -6.84 -1.27 1.61
CA ASP A 36 -5.90 -0.85 2.65
C ASP A 36 -6.36 0.42 3.37
N ASP A 37 -7.40 1.11 2.89
CA ASP A 37 -8.02 2.24 3.59
C ASP A 37 -8.47 1.81 4.98
N PHE A 38 -9.15 0.67 5.08
CA PHE A 38 -9.68 0.17 6.36
C PHE A 38 -8.59 -0.08 7.41
N PRO A 39 -7.56 -0.92 7.18
CA PRO A 39 -6.58 -1.24 8.22
C PRO A 39 -5.54 -0.12 8.45
N ASN A 40 -5.48 0.91 7.60
CA ASN A 40 -4.66 2.10 7.86
C ASN A 40 -5.41 3.18 8.66
N LEU A 41 -6.70 3.34 8.40
CA LEU A 41 -7.48 4.47 8.94
C LEU A 41 -8.34 4.08 10.16
N ASN A 42 -8.63 2.79 10.37
CA ASN A 42 -9.40 2.33 11.53
C ASN A 42 -8.81 2.74 12.89
N ALA A 43 -7.49 2.88 12.97
CA ALA A 43 -6.78 3.28 14.18
C ALA A 43 -7.16 4.70 14.66
N MET A 44 -7.68 5.57 13.78
CA MET A 44 -8.16 6.91 14.16
C MET A 44 -9.34 6.82 15.14
N GLY A 45 -10.23 5.84 14.99
CA GLY A 45 -11.39 5.65 15.85
C GLY A 45 -11.14 4.77 17.09
N ALA A 46 -9.98 4.09 17.17
CA ALA A 46 -9.74 3.04 18.15
C ALA A 46 -9.79 3.52 19.62
N MET A 47 -9.51 4.80 19.88
CA MET A 47 -9.55 5.41 21.21
C MET A 47 -10.63 6.51 21.32
N GLY A 48 -11.71 6.39 20.55
CA GLY A 48 -12.79 7.39 20.52
C GLY A 48 -12.50 8.63 19.68
N GLY A 49 -11.49 8.57 18.81
CA GLY A 49 -11.03 9.67 17.97
C GLY A 49 -9.67 10.24 18.39
N ILE A 50 -9.14 11.13 17.57
CA ILE A 50 -7.89 11.85 17.77
C ILE A 50 -8.21 13.25 18.30
N VAL A 51 -8.18 13.39 19.62
CA VAL A 51 -8.67 14.59 20.32
C VAL A 51 -7.61 15.29 21.17
N ASN A 52 -6.47 14.65 21.39
CA ASN A 52 -5.39 15.15 22.24
C ASN A 52 -4.01 14.66 21.75
N TRP A 53 -2.94 15.09 22.43
CA TRP A 53 -1.57 14.73 22.05
C TRP A 53 -1.30 13.21 22.14
N GLU A 54 -1.86 12.53 23.14
CA GLU A 54 -1.65 11.09 23.34
C GLU A 54 -2.23 10.28 22.17
N THR A 55 -3.50 10.54 21.83
CA THR A 55 -4.18 9.92 20.69
C THR A 55 -3.52 10.27 19.36
N PHE A 56 -3.09 11.54 19.17
CA PHE A 56 -2.34 11.96 17.99
C PHE A 56 -1.02 11.19 17.84
N HIS A 57 -0.22 11.13 18.91
CA HIS A 57 1.06 10.43 18.91
C HIS A 57 0.86 8.94 18.63
N ALA A 58 -0.13 8.32 19.28
CA ALA A 58 -0.47 6.93 19.08
C ALA A 58 -0.87 6.64 17.63
N PHE A 59 -1.65 7.49 16.97
CA PHE A 59 -2.01 7.27 15.57
C PHE A 59 -0.84 7.54 14.61
N VAL A 60 -0.22 8.71 14.69
CA VAL A 60 0.77 9.18 13.71
C VAL A 60 2.06 8.36 13.73
N PHE A 61 2.50 7.88 14.89
CA PHE A 61 3.78 7.18 15.05
C PHE A 61 3.64 5.65 15.21
N SER A 62 2.43 5.08 15.16
CA SER A 62 2.21 3.62 15.20
C SER A 62 1.99 2.96 13.84
N GLY A 63 2.15 3.72 12.74
CA GLY A 63 1.96 3.19 11.40
C GLY A 63 2.79 1.94 11.13
N TRP A 64 2.16 0.96 10.46
CA TRP A 64 2.74 -0.38 10.25
C TRP A 64 2.90 -0.74 8.76
N SER A 65 2.32 0.05 7.85
CA SER A 65 2.29 -0.16 6.38
C SER A 65 3.65 0.00 5.68
N GLY A 66 4.72 0.27 6.44
CA GLY A 66 6.08 0.36 5.95
C GLY A 66 7.07 0.58 7.10
N PRO A 67 8.38 0.33 6.88
CA PRO A 67 9.42 0.40 7.93
C PRO A 67 9.58 1.79 8.56
N THR A 68 9.10 2.84 7.89
CA THR A 68 9.15 4.22 8.41
C THR A 68 7.93 4.61 9.27
N GLY A 69 6.88 3.79 9.26
CA GLY A 69 5.57 4.11 9.83
C GLY A 69 4.79 5.20 9.10
N ARG A 70 5.38 5.86 8.09
CA ARG A 70 4.74 6.90 7.25
C ARG A 70 4.03 8.03 8.02
N PRO A 71 4.67 8.63 9.04
CA PRO A 71 4.02 9.59 9.92
C PRO A 71 3.50 10.86 9.20
N ILE A 72 4.18 11.32 8.15
CA ILE A 72 3.72 12.50 7.39
C ILE A 72 2.40 12.19 6.68
N SER A 73 2.28 11.00 6.12
CA SER A 73 1.04 10.57 5.48
C SER A 73 -0.08 10.36 6.50
N LEU A 74 0.21 9.72 7.64
CA LEU A 74 -0.79 9.53 8.68
C LEU A 74 -1.29 10.86 9.24
N ALA A 75 -0.37 11.78 9.56
CA ALA A 75 -0.73 13.13 9.99
C ALA A 75 -1.57 13.87 8.95
N SER A 76 -1.32 13.66 7.64
CA SER A 76 -2.09 14.32 6.59
C SER A 76 -3.55 13.88 6.51
N PHE A 77 -3.90 12.67 6.97
CA PHE A 77 -5.31 12.21 7.00
C PHE A 77 -6.13 12.98 8.04
N LEU A 78 -5.49 13.49 9.09
CA LEU A 78 -6.13 14.31 10.11
C LEU A 78 -6.56 15.70 9.61
N LEU A 79 -6.19 16.08 8.38
CA LEU A 79 -6.74 17.27 7.72
C LEU A 79 -8.21 17.09 7.33
N ASP A 80 -8.66 15.84 7.12
CA ASP A 80 -10.01 15.53 6.64
C ASP A 80 -10.94 15.12 7.78
N ASP A 81 -10.47 14.26 8.69
CA ASP A 81 -11.24 13.81 9.86
C ASP A 81 -10.31 13.29 10.97
N ASN A 82 -10.78 13.32 12.21
CA ASN A 82 -10.08 12.84 13.39
C ASN A 82 -10.69 11.56 13.98
N THR A 83 -11.64 10.90 13.30
CA THR A 83 -12.26 9.67 13.78
C THR A 83 -12.46 8.62 12.68
N TRP A 84 -12.88 7.42 13.07
CA TRP A 84 -13.27 6.33 12.17
C TRP A 84 -14.47 5.54 12.73
N PRO A 85 -15.43 5.08 11.91
CA PRO A 85 -15.58 5.31 10.46
C PRO A 85 -15.77 6.79 10.11
N SER A 86 -15.37 7.16 8.89
CA SER A 86 -15.42 8.54 8.41
C SER A 86 -16.06 8.63 7.02
N TYR A 87 -16.12 9.83 6.43
CA TYR A 87 -16.67 10.11 5.12
C TYR A 87 -15.56 10.19 4.06
N ALA A 88 -15.39 9.09 3.30
CA ALA A 88 -14.35 8.95 2.27
C ALA A 88 -14.20 10.12 1.27
N PRO A 89 -15.30 10.79 0.82
CA PRO A 89 -15.19 11.87 -0.16
C PRO A 89 -14.34 13.06 0.31
N TRP A 90 -14.26 13.37 1.61
CA TRP A 90 -13.37 14.41 2.12
C TRP A 90 -11.90 14.08 1.84
N PHE A 91 -11.49 12.86 2.14
CA PHE A 91 -10.13 12.40 1.87
C PHE A 91 -9.79 12.35 0.38
N LYS A 92 -10.74 11.96 -0.46
CA LYS A 92 -10.57 11.94 -1.92
C LYS A 92 -10.46 13.35 -2.49
N GLN A 93 -11.21 14.32 -1.97
CA GLN A 93 -11.09 15.72 -2.36
C GLN A 93 -9.68 16.25 -2.08
N THR A 94 -9.14 16.00 -0.88
CA THR A 94 -7.75 16.38 -0.55
C THR A 94 -6.74 15.68 -1.46
N ASN A 95 -6.95 14.41 -1.80
CA ASN A 95 -6.11 13.71 -2.78
C ASN A 95 -6.15 14.36 -4.17
N ILE A 96 -7.32 14.75 -4.67
CA ILE A 96 -7.42 15.45 -5.96
C ILE A 96 -6.63 16.76 -5.92
N LEU A 97 -6.72 17.53 -4.82
CA LEU A 97 -5.94 18.75 -4.66
C LEU A 97 -4.43 18.47 -4.68
N ILE A 98 -3.97 17.41 -4.00
CA ILE A 98 -2.55 16.99 -4.04
C ILE A 98 -2.16 16.58 -5.46
N HIS A 99 -3.01 15.88 -6.21
CA HIS A 99 -2.76 15.52 -7.60
C HIS A 99 -2.58 16.75 -8.50
N LEU A 100 -3.43 17.76 -8.35
CA LEU A 100 -3.29 19.05 -9.07
C LEU A 100 -1.98 19.75 -8.70
N LEU A 101 -1.60 19.78 -7.42
CA LEU A 101 -0.33 20.35 -6.97
C LEU A 101 0.88 19.60 -7.54
N CYS A 102 0.84 18.27 -7.57
CA CYS A 102 1.86 17.45 -8.24
C CYS A 102 1.97 17.81 -9.73
N GLY A 103 0.84 17.91 -10.43
CA GLY A 103 0.81 18.30 -11.84
C GLY A 103 1.42 19.68 -12.10
N LEU A 104 1.08 20.68 -11.28
CA LEU A 104 1.70 22.00 -11.34
C LEU A 104 3.23 21.92 -11.15
N LEU A 105 3.70 21.11 -10.20
CA LEU A 105 5.14 20.91 -10.01
C LEU A 105 5.79 20.12 -11.15
N VAL A 106 5.09 19.20 -11.83
CA VAL A 106 5.56 18.57 -13.08
C VAL A 106 5.77 19.65 -14.15
N CYS A 107 4.80 20.54 -14.34
CA CYS A 107 4.92 21.66 -15.27
C CYS A 107 6.15 22.52 -14.93
N TRP A 108 6.32 22.92 -13.67
CA TRP A 108 7.49 23.69 -13.25
C TRP A 108 8.81 22.94 -13.42
N ALA A 109 8.87 21.66 -13.06
CA ALA A 109 10.07 20.84 -13.20
C ALA A 109 10.48 20.74 -14.67
N VAL A 110 9.53 20.49 -15.58
CA VAL A 110 9.78 20.42 -17.02
C VAL A 110 10.20 21.76 -17.60
N LEU A 111 9.59 22.87 -17.19
CA LEU A 111 10.01 24.22 -17.58
C LEU A 111 11.46 24.50 -17.17
N LEU A 112 11.82 24.16 -15.93
CA LEU A 112 13.18 24.34 -15.41
C LEU A 112 14.18 23.37 -16.06
N LEU A 113 13.78 22.14 -16.38
CA LEU A 113 14.58 21.22 -17.18
C LEU A 113 14.87 21.82 -18.56
N ALA A 114 13.84 22.31 -19.26
CA ALA A 114 14.00 22.91 -20.59
C ALA A 114 14.95 24.11 -20.57
N ARG A 115 14.84 24.98 -19.56
CA ARG A 115 15.77 26.10 -19.33
C ARG A 115 17.20 25.64 -19.03
N ASN A 116 17.38 24.54 -18.28
CA ASN A 116 18.70 23.97 -18.03
C ASN A 116 19.31 23.27 -19.27
N PHE A 117 18.48 22.74 -20.18
CA PHE A 117 18.94 22.18 -21.46
C PHE A 117 19.41 23.24 -22.46
N LYS A 118 18.86 24.46 -22.40
CA LYS A 118 19.23 25.61 -23.25
C LYS A 118 19.14 25.32 -24.77
N SER A 119 18.30 24.38 -25.18
CA SER A 119 18.16 23.93 -26.57
C SER A 119 16.87 24.36 -27.26
N VAL A 120 15.97 25.03 -26.52
CA VAL A 120 14.67 25.49 -27.00
C VAL A 120 14.42 26.94 -26.57
N SER A 121 13.56 27.64 -27.30
CA SER A 121 13.09 28.98 -26.90
C SER A 121 12.24 28.93 -25.64
N GLU A 122 12.10 30.07 -24.94
CA GLU A 122 11.26 30.15 -23.73
C GLU A 122 9.79 29.79 -24.00
N GLN A 123 9.25 30.20 -25.15
CA GLN A 123 7.89 29.85 -25.55
C GLN A 123 7.73 28.34 -25.77
N GLN A 124 8.71 27.70 -26.42
CA GLN A 124 8.70 26.24 -26.58
C GLN A 124 8.83 25.55 -25.21
N ALA A 125 9.70 26.02 -24.33
CA ALA A 125 9.86 25.48 -22.98
C ALA A 125 8.54 25.51 -22.18
N GLN A 126 7.78 26.61 -22.27
CA GLN A 126 6.46 26.74 -21.65
C GLN A 126 5.46 25.73 -22.21
N TRP A 127 5.35 25.60 -23.54
CA TRP A 127 4.42 24.65 -24.16
C TRP A 127 4.80 23.18 -23.92
N ILE A 128 6.11 22.87 -23.89
CA ILE A 128 6.60 21.53 -23.54
C ILE A 128 6.20 21.20 -22.10
N ALA A 129 6.34 22.16 -21.18
CA ALA A 129 5.95 22.00 -19.79
C ALA A 129 4.44 21.77 -19.62
N VAL A 130 3.59 22.58 -20.27
CA VAL A 130 2.14 22.42 -20.23
C VAL A 130 1.72 21.08 -20.84
N LEU A 131 2.30 20.69 -21.98
CA LEU A 131 1.95 19.44 -22.64
C LEU A 131 2.42 18.20 -21.85
N ALA A 132 3.63 18.21 -21.28
CA ALA A 132 4.10 17.11 -20.43
C ALA A 132 3.24 16.97 -19.17
N CYS A 133 2.87 18.10 -18.56
CA CYS A 133 1.93 18.17 -17.45
C CYS A 133 0.56 17.58 -17.83
N ALA A 134 -0.01 18.01 -18.97
CA ALA A 134 -1.30 17.51 -19.47
C ALA A 134 -1.30 16.00 -19.71
N LEU A 135 -0.26 15.47 -20.36
CA LEU A 135 -0.13 14.04 -20.64
C LEU A 135 -0.05 13.21 -19.35
N TRP A 136 0.57 13.73 -18.29
CA TRP A 136 0.66 13.02 -17.00
C TRP A 136 -0.61 13.18 -16.15
N MET A 137 -1.12 14.41 -15.97
CA MET A 137 -2.31 14.69 -15.14
C MET A 137 -3.59 14.06 -15.69
N LEU A 138 -3.76 14.08 -17.02
CA LEU A 138 -4.97 13.56 -17.67
C LEU A 138 -4.88 12.05 -17.93
N HIS A 139 -3.81 11.38 -17.50
CA HIS A 139 -3.64 9.95 -17.77
C HIS A 139 -4.53 9.10 -16.83
N PRO A 140 -5.35 8.17 -17.36
CA PRO A 140 -6.28 7.38 -16.54
C PRO A 140 -5.56 6.49 -15.52
N TYR A 141 -4.29 6.17 -15.75
CA TYR A 141 -3.47 5.40 -14.80
C TYR A 141 -3.20 6.14 -13.47
N MET A 142 -3.37 7.46 -13.41
CA MET A 142 -3.21 8.24 -12.17
C MET A 142 -4.46 8.19 -11.27
N VAL A 143 -5.61 7.77 -11.82
CA VAL A 143 -6.90 7.72 -11.11
C VAL A 143 -6.84 6.78 -9.91
N SER A 144 -6.26 5.58 -10.07
CA SER A 144 -6.15 4.59 -8.99
C SER A 144 -5.25 5.03 -7.84
N THR A 145 -4.32 5.99 -8.07
CA THR A 145 -3.51 6.59 -6.99
C THR A 145 -4.24 7.75 -6.33
N THR A 146 -5.03 8.48 -7.11
CA THR A 146 -5.71 9.70 -6.65
C THR A 146 -6.96 9.34 -5.84
N LEU A 147 -7.77 8.40 -6.31
CA LEU A 147 -9.05 8.04 -5.69
C LEU A 147 -8.95 6.90 -4.65
N TYR A 148 -7.82 6.19 -4.58
CA TYR A 148 -7.54 5.25 -3.49
C TYR A 148 -6.96 6.01 -2.30
N VAL A 149 -7.71 6.16 -1.21
CA VAL A 149 -7.43 7.14 -0.15
C VAL A 149 -6.03 6.99 0.43
N VAL A 150 -5.60 5.78 0.85
CA VAL A 150 -4.27 5.61 1.46
C VAL A 150 -3.13 5.92 0.51
N GLN A 151 -3.36 5.85 -0.80
CA GLN A 151 -2.34 6.16 -1.79
C GLN A 151 -2.03 7.65 -1.85
N ARG A 152 -2.67 8.49 -1.01
CA ARG A 152 -2.11 9.77 -0.56
C ARG A 152 -0.64 9.67 -0.17
N MET A 153 -0.22 8.55 0.43
CA MET A 153 1.18 8.27 0.75
C MET A 153 2.09 8.36 -0.48
N ALA A 154 1.67 7.77 -1.60
CA ALA A 154 2.40 7.83 -2.87
C ALA A 154 2.36 9.23 -3.48
N GLN A 155 1.24 9.94 -3.34
CA GLN A 155 1.09 11.31 -3.82
C GLN A 155 1.97 12.30 -3.06
N LEU A 156 2.03 12.21 -1.72
CA LEU A 156 2.88 13.06 -0.89
C LEU A 156 4.36 12.80 -1.11
N ALA A 157 4.77 11.53 -1.21
CA ALA A 157 6.15 11.19 -1.58
C ALA A 157 6.53 11.79 -2.94
N THR A 158 5.60 11.78 -3.90
CA THR A 158 5.77 12.41 -5.22
C THR A 158 5.81 13.93 -5.13
N LEU A 159 4.89 14.55 -4.38
CA LEU A 159 4.81 15.99 -4.15
C LEU A 159 6.12 16.54 -3.59
N PHE A 160 6.63 15.92 -2.52
CA PHE A 160 7.89 16.33 -1.91
C PHE A 160 9.08 16.05 -2.82
N SER A 161 9.11 14.91 -3.52
CA SER A 161 10.16 14.63 -4.51
C SER A 161 10.20 15.67 -5.63
N LEU A 162 9.04 16.06 -6.15
CA LEU A 162 8.90 17.12 -7.15
C LEU A 162 9.32 18.49 -6.59
N GLY A 163 8.94 18.83 -5.35
CA GLY A 163 9.39 20.04 -4.67
C GLY A 163 10.91 20.13 -4.59
N GLY A 164 11.55 19.01 -4.24
CA GLY A 164 13.01 18.86 -4.25
C GLY A 164 13.62 19.04 -5.64
N ILE A 165 13.04 18.40 -6.67
CA ILE A 165 13.49 18.53 -8.08
C ILE A 165 13.34 19.97 -8.57
N VAL A 166 12.20 20.62 -8.34
CA VAL A 166 11.92 22.01 -8.77
C VAL A 166 12.91 22.97 -8.11
N LEU A 167 13.07 22.91 -6.79
CA LEU A 167 13.99 23.80 -6.07
C LEU A 167 15.44 23.55 -6.48
N TYR A 168 15.82 22.28 -6.67
CA TYR A 168 17.14 21.90 -7.18
C TYR A 168 17.42 22.51 -8.55
N LEU A 169 16.52 22.29 -9.52
CA LEU A 169 16.68 22.78 -10.90
C LEU A 169 16.68 24.30 -10.97
N HIS A 170 15.87 24.96 -10.14
CA HIS A 170 15.84 26.41 -10.03
C HIS A 170 17.18 26.96 -9.48
N ALA A 171 17.67 26.39 -8.39
CA ALA A 171 18.95 26.77 -7.80
C ALA A 171 20.13 26.52 -8.78
N ARG A 172 20.08 25.42 -9.53
CA ARG A 172 21.07 25.05 -10.55
C ARG A 172 21.20 26.11 -11.65
N LEU A 173 20.12 26.76 -12.08
CA LEU A 173 20.18 27.85 -13.08
C LEU A 173 21.07 29.01 -12.62
N SER A 174 21.19 29.21 -11.31
CA SER A 174 21.97 30.29 -10.70
C SER A 174 23.41 29.88 -10.38
N LEU A 175 23.82 28.64 -10.65
CA LEU A 175 25.11 28.09 -10.21
C LEU A 175 26.31 28.87 -10.76
N GLN A 176 26.22 29.36 -12.00
CA GLN A 176 27.28 30.16 -12.63
C GLN A 176 27.31 31.61 -12.13
N LYS A 177 26.19 32.14 -11.65
CA LYS A 177 26.07 33.56 -11.21
C LYS A 177 26.33 33.72 -9.72
N THR A 178 25.73 32.85 -8.90
CA THR A 178 25.78 32.92 -7.44
C THR A 178 26.00 31.51 -6.85
N PRO A 179 27.21 30.94 -6.96
CA PRO A 179 27.47 29.54 -6.64
C PRO A 179 27.17 29.18 -5.18
N LYS A 180 27.56 30.02 -4.21
CA LYS A 180 27.29 29.76 -2.78
C LYS A 180 25.80 29.60 -2.50
N ARG A 181 24.98 30.52 -3.01
CA ARG A 181 23.52 30.49 -2.86
C ARG A 181 22.92 29.30 -3.60
N ALA A 182 23.41 28.97 -4.79
CA ALA A 182 22.95 27.81 -5.55
C ALA A 182 23.20 26.50 -4.78
N TYR A 183 24.43 26.27 -4.28
CA TYR A 183 24.75 25.08 -3.50
C TYR A 183 23.94 24.98 -2.21
N PHE A 184 23.73 26.09 -1.49
CA PHE A 184 22.87 26.11 -0.31
C PHE A 184 21.46 25.59 -0.63
N TRP A 185 20.81 26.16 -1.65
CA TRP A 185 19.45 25.76 -2.01
C TRP A 185 19.37 24.37 -2.63
N MET A 186 20.39 23.93 -3.38
CA MET A 186 20.47 22.56 -3.89
C MET A 186 20.61 21.54 -2.75
N THR A 187 21.47 21.80 -1.77
CA THR A 187 21.65 20.94 -0.59
C THR A 187 20.39 20.94 0.28
N PHE A 188 19.80 22.11 0.53
CA PHE A 188 18.56 22.24 1.27
C PHE A 188 17.42 21.47 0.60
N ALA A 189 17.28 21.61 -0.73
CA ALA A 189 16.28 20.88 -1.51
C ALA A 189 16.42 19.36 -1.33
N ILE A 190 17.63 18.83 -1.51
CA ILE A 190 17.87 17.38 -1.39
C ILE A 190 17.62 16.92 0.05
N GLY A 191 18.17 17.59 1.05
CA GLY A 191 18.03 17.18 2.45
C GLY A 191 16.58 17.18 2.92
N LEU A 192 15.92 18.35 2.86
CA LEU A 192 14.57 18.51 3.39
C LEU A 192 13.55 17.63 2.64
N PHE A 193 13.55 17.69 1.31
CA PHE A 193 12.53 16.99 0.54
C PHE A 193 12.75 15.47 0.48
N THR A 194 13.99 14.97 0.63
CA THR A 194 14.20 13.52 0.80
C THR A 194 13.58 13.05 2.10
N VAL A 195 13.80 13.77 3.22
CA VAL A 195 13.19 13.43 4.52
C VAL A 195 11.67 13.45 4.42
N LEU A 196 11.08 14.54 3.91
CA LEU A 196 9.62 14.65 3.78
C LEU A 196 9.02 13.57 2.88
N ALA A 197 9.69 13.25 1.76
CA ALA A 197 9.23 12.20 0.87
C ALA A 197 9.34 10.82 1.52
N THR A 198 10.47 10.47 2.15
CA THR A 198 10.71 9.17 2.79
C THR A 198 9.72 8.89 3.92
N TYR A 199 9.43 9.87 4.76
CA TYR A 199 8.44 9.73 5.85
C TYR A 199 6.98 9.86 5.39
N SER A 200 6.75 10.14 4.09
CA SER A 200 5.45 9.95 3.45
C SER A 200 5.31 8.52 2.89
N LYS A 201 6.35 8.04 2.20
CA LYS A 201 6.48 6.68 1.67
C LYS A 201 7.94 6.35 1.37
N GLU A 202 8.33 5.10 1.51
CA GLU A 202 9.73 4.64 1.44
C GLU A 202 10.42 4.96 0.10
N ASN A 203 9.69 4.94 -1.02
CA ASN A 203 10.22 5.27 -2.34
C ASN A 203 10.71 6.73 -2.46
N GLY A 204 10.27 7.63 -1.57
CA GLY A 204 10.80 8.98 -1.45
C GLY A 204 12.30 9.06 -1.15
N ALA A 205 12.88 8.01 -0.58
CA ALA A 205 14.34 7.90 -0.36
C ALA A 205 15.15 7.92 -1.67
N LEU A 206 14.51 7.67 -2.82
CA LEU A 206 15.15 7.68 -4.13
C LEU A 206 15.43 9.09 -4.67
N LEU A 207 14.96 10.17 -4.04
CA LEU A 207 15.11 11.54 -4.55
C LEU A 207 16.57 11.90 -4.95
N PRO A 208 17.63 11.60 -4.15
CA PRO A 208 19.00 11.86 -4.57
C PRO A 208 19.40 11.12 -5.85
N LEU A 209 18.95 9.86 -6.02
CA LEU A 209 19.18 9.07 -7.23
C LEU A 209 18.40 9.63 -8.42
N LEU A 210 17.17 10.08 -8.22
CA LEU A 210 16.37 10.72 -9.27
C LEU A 210 17.01 12.01 -9.76
N ILE A 211 17.55 12.83 -8.86
CA ILE A 211 18.34 14.03 -9.22
C ILE A 211 19.65 13.65 -9.91
N LEU A 212 20.28 12.54 -9.52
CA LEU A 212 21.47 12.00 -10.22
C LEU A 212 21.15 11.67 -11.68
N CYS A 213 20.00 11.02 -11.96
CA CYS A 213 19.54 10.75 -13.33
C CYS A 213 19.32 12.05 -14.13
N ILE A 214 18.74 13.07 -13.50
CA ILE A 214 18.58 14.41 -14.10
C ILE A 214 19.94 15.02 -14.45
N GLU A 215 20.87 15.10 -13.50
CA GLU A 215 22.22 15.64 -13.71
C GLU A 215 23.02 14.85 -14.75
N PHE A 216 22.81 13.53 -14.80
CA PHE A 216 23.43 12.67 -15.78
C PHE A 216 22.98 13.02 -17.19
N CYS A 217 21.74 13.46 -17.40
CA CYS A 217 21.20 13.81 -18.71
C CYS A 217 21.42 15.29 -19.10
N LEU A 218 21.57 16.20 -18.13
CA LEU A 218 21.80 17.62 -18.40
C LEU A 218 23.15 17.92 -19.10
N PRO A 219 23.27 19.09 -19.76
CA PRO A 219 24.52 19.53 -20.41
C PRO A 219 25.71 19.61 -19.44
N LYS A 220 26.93 19.52 -19.97
CA LYS A 220 28.16 19.62 -19.17
C LYS A 220 28.36 21.01 -18.57
N ASP A 221 27.86 22.04 -19.23
CA ASP A 221 27.99 23.43 -18.77
C ASP A 221 27.13 23.67 -17.53
N GLY A 222 27.74 24.25 -16.50
CA GLY A 222 27.07 24.48 -15.22
C GLY A 222 26.83 23.20 -14.42
N LYS A 223 27.66 22.17 -14.61
CA LYS A 223 27.63 20.98 -13.74
C LYS A 223 28.10 21.32 -12.32
N PRO A 224 27.42 20.82 -11.28
CA PRO A 224 27.88 20.92 -9.91
C PRO A 224 29.23 20.24 -9.70
N ALA A 225 30.01 20.76 -8.76
CA ALA A 225 31.30 20.25 -8.36
C ALA A 225 31.20 18.76 -8.03
N TRP A 226 32.22 17.99 -8.41
CA TRP A 226 32.17 16.54 -8.25
C TRP A 226 32.10 16.14 -6.78
N GLN A 227 32.81 16.84 -5.89
CA GLN A 227 32.80 16.59 -4.44
C GLN A 227 31.38 16.75 -3.87
N TRP A 228 30.69 17.80 -4.31
CA TRP A 228 29.31 18.06 -3.91
C TRP A 228 28.38 16.95 -4.40
N ARG A 229 28.50 16.53 -5.67
CA ARG A 229 27.71 15.41 -6.20
C ARG A 229 28.04 14.10 -5.49
N ALA A 230 29.30 13.87 -5.12
CA ALA A 230 29.72 12.68 -4.38
C ALA A 230 29.02 12.60 -3.02
N ILE A 231 28.99 13.70 -2.26
CA ILE A 231 28.41 13.75 -0.92
C ILE A 231 26.88 13.75 -0.96
N PHE A 232 26.25 14.57 -1.80
CA PHE A 232 24.81 14.82 -1.73
C PHE A 232 23.97 13.99 -2.70
N LEU A 233 24.57 13.37 -3.71
CA LEU A 233 23.83 12.52 -4.67
C LEU A 233 24.33 11.07 -4.62
N TRP A 234 25.63 10.84 -4.85
CA TRP A 234 26.17 9.48 -4.93
C TRP A 234 26.14 8.75 -3.59
N LEU A 235 26.71 9.34 -2.53
CA LEU A 235 26.78 8.72 -1.21
C LEU A 235 25.40 8.27 -0.68
N PRO A 236 24.35 9.12 -0.63
CA PRO A 236 23.04 8.67 -0.19
C PRO A 236 22.41 7.64 -1.13
N SER A 237 22.61 7.74 -2.45
CA SER A 237 22.12 6.75 -3.41
C SER A 237 22.80 5.38 -3.22
N LEU A 238 24.12 5.37 -2.98
CA LEU A 238 24.89 4.17 -2.72
C LEU A 238 24.57 3.58 -1.33
N ALA A 239 24.37 4.42 -0.32
CA ALA A 239 23.93 3.97 1.01
C ALA A 239 22.55 3.30 0.93
N LEU A 240 21.63 3.85 0.16
CA LEU A 240 20.33 3.22 -0.12
C LEU A 240 20.50 1.91 -0.86
N GLY A 241 21.32 1.88 -1.92
CA GLY A 241 21.63 0.66 -2.67
C GLY A 241 22.26 -0.43 -1.79
N TYR A 242 23.18 -0.07 -0.91
CA TYR A 242 23.75 -0.97 0.09
C TYR A 242 22.68 -1.49 1.05
N LYS A 243 21.82 -0.61 1.56
CA LYS A 243 20.72 -1.02 2.45
C LYS A 243 19.76 -1.99 1.75
N LEU A 244 19.40 -1.74 0.49
CA LEU A 244 18.63 -2.66 -0.33
C LEU A 244 19.35 -4.00 -0.53
N ALA A 245 20.66 -3.98 -0.75
CA ALA A 245 21.47 -5.19 -0.85
C ALA A 245 21.47 -6.01 0.46
N THR A 246 21.40 -5.38 1.63
CA THR A 246 21.27 -6.11 2.91
C THR A 246 19.95 -6.87 3.08
N TYR A 247 18.92 -6.54 2.29
CA TYR A 247 17.66 -7.29 2.28
C TYR A 247 17.69 -8.51 1.37
N ILE A 248 18.75 -8.72 0.58
CA ILE A 248 18.84 -9.86 -0.34
C ILE A 248 19.01 -11.14 0.48
N ASN A 249 17.99 -11.99 0.43
CA ASN A 249 17.96 -13.33 0.97
C ASN A 249 17.51 -14.31 -0.13
N LEU A 250 18.47 -15.10 -0.63
CA LEU A 250 18.24 -16.07 -1.70
C LEU A 250 17.76 -17.44 -1.19
N SER A 251 17.35 -17.54 0.09
CA SER A 251 16.67 -18.73 0.59
C SER A 251 15.40 -19.03 -0.21
N GLU A 252 14.96 -20.28 -0.24
CA GLU A 252 13.73 -20.67 -0.95
C GLU A 252 12.46 -20.01 -0.38
N ASN A 253 12.44 -19.70 0.93
CA ASN A 253 11.30 -19.08 1.58
C ASN A 253 11.69 -17.85 2.44
N PRO A 254 12.10 -16.74 1.82
CA PRO A 254 12.54 -15.55 2.55
C PRO A 254 11.36 -14.77 3.16
N TRP A 255 10.15 -14.98 2.61
CA TRP A 255 8.89 -14.41 3.09
C TRP A 255 7.86 -15.52 3.23
N PRO A 256 7.73 -16.10 4.43
CA PRO A 256 6.82 -17.21 4.66
C PRO A 256 5.37 -16.91 4.22
N ASN A 257 4.94 -15.66 4.28
CA ASN A 257 3.60 -15.21 3.91
C ASN A 257 3.42 -14.91 2.42
N ARG A 258 4.37 -15.29 1.56
CA ARG A 258 4.32 -15.11 0.10
C ARG A 258 4.48 -16.47 -0.58
N ASN A 259 3.80 -16.64 -1.70
CA ASN A 259 3.92 -17.84 -2.55
C ASN A 259 5.07 -17.73 -3.58
N PHE A 260 5.96 -16.75 -3.43
CA PHE A 260 7.13 -16.54 -4.28
C PHE A 260 8.36 -16.17 -3.45
N ASN A 261 9.54 -16.49 -3.96
CA ASN A 261 10.83 -16.06 -3.43
C ASN A 261 11.35 -14.80 -4.14
N MET A 262 12.54 -14.32 -3.74
CA MET A 262 13.13 -13.09 -4.30
C MET A 262 13.47 -13.19 -5.79
N ILE A 263 13.95 -14.34 -6.25
CA ILE A 263 14.34 -14.55 -7.65
C ILE A 263 13.09 -14.55 -8.52
N GLU A 264 12.08 -15.32 -8.12
CA GLU A 264 10.79 -15.39 -8.80
C GLU A 264 10.13 -14.02 -8.86
N ARG A 265 10.19 -13.25 -7.76
CA ARG A 265 9.73 -11.86 -7.74
C ARG A 265 10.44 -11.02 -8.80
N LEU A 266 11.78 -11.02 -8.82
CA LEU A 266 12.55 -10.20 -9.76
C LEU A 266 12.28 -10.58 -11.23
N LEU A 267 12.15 -11.88 -11.51
CA LEU A 267 11.77 -12.37 -12.84
C LEU A 267 10.35 -11.91 -13.23
N THR A 268 9.42 -11.98 -12.28
CA THR A 268 8.03 -11.56 -12.49
C THR A 268 7.94 -10.04 -12.70
N GLU A 269 8.70 -9.25 -11.96
CA GLU A 269 8.77 -7.79 -12.09
C GLU A 269 9.24 -7.35 -13.47
N ALA A 270 10.14 -8.10 -14.13
CA ALA A 270 10.52 -7.79 -15.51
C ALA A 270 9.30 -7.76 -16.44
N ARG A 271 8.37 -8.70 -16.27
CA ARG A 271 7.10 -8.72 -17.04
C ARG A 271 6.15 -7.61 -16.61
N ILE A 272 6.03 -7.38 -15.30
CA ILE A 272 5.14 -6.35 -14.75
C ILE A 272 5.57 -4.95 -15.17
N VAL A 273 6.86 -4.65 -15.20
CA VAL A 273 7.38 -3.35 -15.65
C VAL A 273 7.13 -3.15 -17.16
N CYS A 274 7.23 -4.20 -17.98
CA CYS A 274 6.80 -4.15 -19.38
C CYS A 274 5.29 -3.85 -19.50
N GLU A 275 4.48 -4.48 -18.64
CA GLU A 275 3.04 -4.27 -18.60
C GLU A 275 2.68 -2.85 -18.14
N TYR A 276 3.39 -2.28 -17.17
CA TYR A 276 3.26 -0.88 -16.78
C TYR A 276 3.56 0.06 -17.95
N LEU A 277 4.66 -0.17 -18.67
CA LEU A 277 4.98 0.60 -19.87
C LEU A 277 3.87 0.46 -20.92
N PHE A 278 3.36 -0.76 -21.14
CA PHE A 278 2.25 -0.99 -22.06
C PHE A 278 1.02 -0.18 -21.67
N HIS A 279 0.58 -0.19 -20.40
CA HIS A 279 -0.59 0.58 -19.97
C HIS A 279 -0.40 2.09 -19.93
N LEU A 280 0.85 2.56 -19.81
CA LEU A 280 1.19 3.98 -19.88
C LEU A 280 1.20 4.51 -21.32
N PHE A 281 1.53 3.67 -22.32
CA PHE A 281 1.53 4.09 -23.74
C PHE A 281 0.27 3.67 -24.50
N VAL A 282 -0.43 2.66 -24.01
CA VAL A 282 -1.71 2.15 -24.53
C VAL A 282 -2.74 2.30 -23.41
N PRO A 283 -3.31 3.51 -23.23
CA PRO A 283 -4.23 3.77 -22.14
C PRO A 283 -5.51 2.97 -22.33
N ARG A 284 -6.08 2.54 -21.21
CA ARG A 284 -7.34 1.80 -21.12
C ARG A 284 -8.20 2.39 -20.00
N ILE A 285 -9.50 2.15 -20.07
CA ILE A 285 -10.47 2.74 -19.13
C ILE A 285 -10.20 2.27 -17.70
N GLU A 286 -9.96 0.99 -17.49
CA GLU A 286 -9.61 0.43 -16.19
C GLU A 286 -8.41 -0.49 -16.38
N GLY A 287 -7.51 -0.53 -15.38
CA GLY A 287 -6.42 -1.47 -15.39
C GLY A 287 -6.85 -2.85 -14.91
N ASN A 288 -5.93 -3.62 -14.34
CA ASN A 288 -6.27 -4.95 -13.82
C ASN A 288 -6.92 -4.87 -12.42
N GLY A 289 -7.07 -3.67 -11.85
CA GLY A 289 -7.66 -3.46 -10.52
C GLY A 289 -6.74 -3.84 -9.36
N LEU A 290 -7.31 -3.92 -8.15
CA LEU A 290 -6.56 -4.20 -6.92
C LEU A 290 -6.36 -5.70 -6.62
N TYR A 291 -7.11 -6.59 -7.28
CA TYR A 291 -6.99 -8.04 -7.12
C TYR A 291 -5.86 -8.62 -8.00
N GLN A 292 -4.63 -8.61 -7.48
CA GLN A 292 -3.43 -9.06 -8.20
C GLN A 292 -2.70 -10.25 -7.56
N ASP A 293 -3.30 -10.86 -6.55
CA ASP A 293 -2.83 -12.07 -5.89
C ASP A 293 -2.90 -13.32 -6.78
N GLY A 294 -3.61 -13.23 -7.92
CA GLY A 294 -3.65 -14.26 -8.97
C GLY A 294 -2.63 -14.06 -10.11
N TYR A 295 -1.71 -13.10 -10.01
CA TYR A 295 -0.76 -12.84 -11.10
C TYR A 295 0.18 -14.03 -11.34
N VAL A 296 0.41 -14.38 -12.61
CA VAL A 296 1.24 -15.53 -12.99
C VAL A 296 2.72 -15.27 -12.66
N ILE A 297 3.20 -15.93 -11.61
CA ILE A 297 4.59 -15.86 -11.13
C ILE A 297 5.55 -16.52 -12.12
N SER A 298 6.65 -15.83 -12.43
CA SER A 298 7.77 -16.39 -13.19
C SER A 298 8.61 -17.29 -12.30
N ARG A 299 8.36 -18.61 -12.35
CA ARG A 299 9.08 -19.65 -11.59
C ARG A 299 10.48 -19.93 -12.14
N SER A 300 10.70 -19.62 -13.41
CA SER A 300 12.02 -19.72 -14.05
C SER A 300 12.12 -18.72 -15.20
N LEU A 301 13.29 -18.64 -15.83
CA LEU A 301 13.50 -17.80 -17.03
C LEU A 301 12.54 -18.16 -18.17
N TRP A 302 12.12 -19.42 -18.28
CA TRP A 302 11.31 -19.92 -19.40
C TRP A 302 9.84 -20.17 -19.03
N GLN A 303 9.48 -20.05 -17.76
CA GLN A 303 8.13 -20.28 -17.27
C GLN A 303 7.61 -19.07 -16.50
N PRO A 304 6.77 -18.24 -17.15
CA PRO A 304 6.34 -18.32 -18.54
C PRO A 304 7.39 -17.82 -19.53
N VAL A 305 7.24 -18.22 -20.80
CA VAL A 305 8.16 -17.90 -21.90
C VAL A 305 8.29 -16.39 -22.18
N THR A 306 7.34 -15.59 -21.69
CA THR A 306 7.35 -14.12 -21.80
C THR A 306 8.39 -13.46 -20.89
N THR A 307 8.98 -14.20 -19.95
CA THR A 307 9.99 -13.68 -19.00
C THR A 307 11.30 -13.28 -19.70
N VAL A 308 11.89 -14.14 -20.55
CA VAL A 308 13.12 -13.79 -21.30
C VAL A 308 12.92 -12.59 -22.23
N PRO A 309 11.88 -12.53 -23.09
CA PRO A 309 11.61 -11.35 -23.90
C PRO A 309 11.45 -10.07 -23.09
N ALA A 310 10.80 -10.13 -21.92
CA ALA A 310 10.65 -8.98 -21.04
C ALA A 310 12.00 -8.49 -20.51
N ILE A 311 12.87 -9.39 -20.01
CA ILE A 311 14.21 -9.05 -19.54
C ILE A 311 15.05 -8.46 -20.69
N ALA A 312 15.01 -9.07 -21.87
CA ALA A 312 15.73 -8.61 -23.05
C ALA A 312 15.26 -7.21 -23.49
N PHE A 313 13.94 -6.97 -23.52
CA PHE A 313 13.37 -5.68 -23.83
C PHE A 313 13.80 -4.60 -22.84
N LEU A 314 13.67 -4.84 -21.53
CA LEU A 314 14.05 -3.86 -20.51
C LEU A 314 15.55 -3.58 -20.50
N SER A 315 16.39 -4.62 -20.67
CA SER A 315 17.84 -4.47 -20.78
C SER A 315 18.22 -3.66 -22.02
N GLY A 316 17.57 -3.95 -23.16
CA GLY A 316 17.74 -3.21 -24.40
C GLY A 316 17.30 -1.75 -24.27
N LEU A 317 16.17 -1.49 -23.62
CA LEU A 317 15.64 -0.15 -23.36
C LEU A 317 16.59 0.67 -22.46
N LEU A 318 17.13 0.05 -21.41
CA LEU A 318 18.11 0.68 -20.53
C LEU A 318 19.42 0.98 -21.27
N GLY A 319 19.95 0.01 -22.03
CA GLY A 319 21.13 0.20 -22.87
C GLY A 319 20.94 1.30 -23.92
N PHE A 320 19.77 1.34 -24.57
CA PHE A 320 19.38 2.39 -25.51
C PHE A 320 19.40 3.78 -24.88
N ALA A 321 18.89 3.93 -23.64
CA ALA A 321 18.91 5.20 -22.92
C ALA A 321 20.33 5.75 -22.73
N PHE A 322 21.29 4.89 -22.34
CA PHE A 322 22.70 5.29 -22.23
C PHE A 322 23.32 5.64 -23.58
N TRP A 323 23.00 4.88 -24.64
CA TRP A 323 23.48 5.13 -25.99
C TRP A 323 22.99 6.48 -26.55
N VAL A 324 21.71 6.79 -26.38
CA VAL A 324 21.13 8.04 -26.91
C VAL A 324 21.36 9.26 -26.02
N ARG A 325 21.88 9.11 -24.81
CA ARG A 325 22.08 10.20 -23.82
C ARG A 325 22.68 11.48 -24.41
N ARG A 326 23.63 11.36 -25.35
CA ARG A 326 24.27 12.54 -25.97
C ARG A 326 23.46 13.15 -27.11
N LYS A 327 22.66 12.35 -27.83
CA LYS A 327 21.88 12.78 -29.01
C LYS A 327 20.46 13.21 -28.64
N ALA A 328 19.83 12.48 -27.72
CA ALA A 328 18.47 12.69 -27.24
C ALA A 328 18.42 12.56 -25.70
N PRO A 329 19.02 13.51 -24.95
CA PRO A 329 19.10 13.44 -23.50
C PRO A 329 17.73 13.41 -22.80
N VAL A 330 16.70 13.96 -23.43
CA VAL A 330 15.31 13.93 -22.93
C VAL A 330 14.74 12.51 -22.94
N VAL A 331 15.04 11.73 -23.99
CA VAL A 331 14.66 10.31 -24.07
C VAL A 331 15.41 9.50 -23.02
N ALA A 332 16.72 9.74 -22.87
CA ALA A 332 17.51 9.08 -21.85
C ALA A 332 17.01 9.40 -20.44
N LEU A 333 16.63 10.66 -20.17
CA LEU A 333 16.06 11.06 -18.89
C LEU A 333 14.75 10.32 -18.59
N ALA A 334 13.82 10.27 -19.54
CA ALA A 334 12.55 9.58 -19.37
C ALA A 334 12.73 8.11 -18.94
N VAL A 335 13.61 7.40 -19.66
CA VAL A 335 13.87 5.97 -19.40
C VAL A 335 14.63 5.77 -18.09
N LEU A 336 15.74 6.50 -17.86
CA LEU A 336 16.56 6.33 -16.66
C LEU A 336 15.79 6.70 -15.38
N PHE A 337 14.98 7.77 -15.44
CA PHE A 337 14.14 8.17 -14.32
C PHE A 337 13.07 7.12 -14.01
N PHE A 338 12.43 6.56 -15.04
CA PHE A 338 11.43 5.51 -14.88
C PHE A 338 11.99 4.26 -14.18
N PHE A 339 13.17 3.79 -14.60
CA PHE A 339 13.85 2.66 -13.94
C PHE A 339 14.31 3.01 -12.51
N ALA A 340 14.88 4.19 -12.31
CA ALA A 340 15.34 4.62 -10.99
C ALA A 340 14.19 4.72 -9.97
N ALA A 341 13.03 5.22 -10.39
CA ALA A 341 11.83 5.33 -9.55
C ALA A 341 11.24 3.96 -9.17
N HIS A 342 11.39 2.94 -10.02
CA HIS A 342 10.94 1.58 -9.75
C HIS A 342 11.87 0.76 -8.85
N LEU A 343 13.09 1.26 -8.55
CA LEU A 343 14.11 0.48 -7.84
C LEU A 343 13.66 0.03 -6.44
N MET A 344 12.84 0.81 -5.75
CA MET A 344 12.32 0.46 -4.42
C MET A 344 11.17 -0.55 -4.48
N GLU A 345 10.24 -0.39 -5.43
CA GLU A 345 8.96 -1.10 -5.41
C GLU A 345 8.89 -2.30 -6.36
N SER A 346 9.79 -2.39 -7.34
CA SER A 346 9.81 -3.44 -8.38
C SER A 346 11.14 -4.20 -8.41
N THR A 347 11.67 -4.56 -7.23
CA THR A 347 12.94 -5.30 -7.10
C THR A 347 12.84 -6.44 -6.09
N VAL A 348 13.72 -6.46 -5.08
CA VAL A 348 13.95 -7.57 -4.14
C VAL A 348 13.17 -7.43 -2.83
N ILE A 349 12.40 -6.36 -2.65
CA ILE A 349 11.60 -6.15 -1.43
C ILE A 349 10.31 -6.98 -1.50
N GLY A 350 9.93 -7.66 -0.42
CA GLY A 350 8.78 -8.57 -0.31
C GLY A 350 7.39 -7.94 -0.35
N LEU A 351 7.21 -6.93 -1.20
CA LEU A 351 5.93 -6.30 -1.51
C LEU A 351 5.11 -7.22 -2.43
N GLU A 352 3.80 -6.98 -2.49
CA GLU A 352 2.92 -7.58 -3.51
C GLU A 352 3.53 -7.42 -4.91
N LEU A 353 3.16 -8.26 -5.87
CA LEU A 353 3.80 -8.21 -7.19
C LEU A 353 3.39 -6.96 -7.97
N TYR A 354 2.11 -6.64 -8.00
CA TYR A 354 1.59 -5.59 -8.88
C TYR A 354 0.77 -4.57 -8.11
N PHE A 355 1.03 -3.30 -8.38
CA PHE A 355 0.14 -2.20 -8.03
C PHE A 355 0.34 -1.01 -8.98
N GLU A 356 -0.76 -0.47 -9.50
CA GLU A 356 -0.71 0.65 -10.44
C GLU A 356 -0.06 1.90 -9.85
N HIS A 357 -0.29 2.17 -8.56
CA HIS A 357 0.17 3.39 -7.89
C HIS A 357 1.69 3.54 -7.82
N ARG A 358 2.47 2.48 -8.10
CA ARG A 358 3.93 2.54 -8.26
C ARG A 358 4.36 3.43 -9.42
N ASN A 359 3.50 3.57 -10.43
CA ASN A 359 3.81 4.35 -11.61
C ASN A 359 3.59 5.85 -11.43
N TYR A 360 2.95 6.29 -10.34
CA TYR A 360 2.62 7.68 -10.12
C TYR A 360 3.88 8.58 -10.14
N GLN A 361 4.93 8.17 -9.41
CA GLN A 361 6.23 8.83 -9.45
C GLN A 361 7.06 8.44 -10.68
N ALA A 362 7.04 7.17 -11.10
CA ALA A 362 7.91 6.73 -12.19
C ALA A 362 7.54 7.32 -13.56
N ALA A 363 6.26 7.64 -13.78
CA ALA A 363 5.78 8.18 -15.04
C ALA A 363 6.01 9.69 -15.22
N LEU A 364 6.52 10.42 -14.21
CA LEU A 364 6.61 11.89 -14.22
C LEU A 364 7.28 12.47 -15.48
N PHE A 365 8.38 11.87 -15.93
CA PHE A 365 9.10 12.29 -17.14
C PHE A 365 8.95 11.33 -18.31
N LEU A 366 8.13 10.28 -18.18
CA LEU A 366 7.99 9.26 -19.22
C LEU A 366 7.43 9.86 -20.52
N PHE A 367 6.48 10.79 -20.41
CA PHE A 367 5.87 11.48 -21.55
C PHE A 367 6.62 12.74 -22.00
N LEU A 368 7.72 13.11 -21.32
CA LEU A 368 8.51 14.29 -21.66
C LEU A 368 9.03 14.27 -23.10
N PRO A 369 9.56 13.16 -23.66
CA PRO A 369 10.00 13.13 -25.05
C PRO A 369 8.87 13.41 -26.03
N LEU A 370 7.67 12.85 -25.78
CA LEU A 370 6.49 13.09 -26.62
C LEU A 370 6.13 14.57 -26.62
N ALA A 371 6.06 15.21 -25.44
CA ALA A 371 5.78 16.63 -25.33
C ALA A 371 6.87 17.49 -26.01
N TRP A 372 8.14 17.15 -25.77
CA TRP A 372 9.30 17.88 -26.27
C TRP A 372 9.34 17.92 -27.79
N TYR A 373 9.29 16.76 -28.44
CA TYR A 373 9.37 16.68 -29.89
C TYR A 373 8.07 17.12 -30.57
N SER A 374 6.91 16.96 -29.93
CA SER A 374 5.65 17.48 -30.47
C SER A 374 5.68 19.00 -30.65
N VAL A 375 6.20 19.73 -29.66
CA VAL A 375 6.28 21.20 -29.73
C VAL A 375 7.34 21.67 -30.73
N ILE A 376 8.51 21.03 -30.76
CA ILE A 376 9.59 21.43 -31.67
C ILE A 376 9.25 21.16 -33.13
N LEU A 377 8.58 20.04 -33.40
CA LEU A 377 8.28 19.59 -34.76
C LEU A 377 6.94 20.13 -35.29
N ALA A 378 6.08 20.69 -34.44
CA ALA A 378 4.78 21.26 -34.83
C ALA A 378 4.83 22.27 -36.00
N PRO A 379 5.80 23.20 -36.08
CA PRO A 379 5.89 24.12 -37.22
C PRO A 379 6.15 23.42 -38.55
N ARG A 380 6.82 22.26 -38.54
CA ARG A 380 7.14 21.46 -39.73
C ARG A 380 6.00 20.51 -40.10
N TYR A 381 5.34 19.91 -39.10
CA TYR A 381 4.28 18.92 -39.29
C TYR A 381 2.95 19.45 -38.75
N LYS A 382 2.16 20.09 -39.61
CA LYS A 382 0.90 20.76 -39.23
C LYS A 382 -0.17 19.84 -38.64
N LEU A 383 -0.10 18.52 -38.86
CA LEU A 383 -1.01 17.53 -38.27
C LEU A 383 -0.68 17.21 -36.81
N LEU A 384 0.55 17.50 -36.35
CA LEU A 384 1.00 17.11 -35.02
C LEU A 384 0.18 17.73 -33.89
N PRO A 385 -0.19 19.02 -33.91
CA PRO A 385 -1.11 19.59 -32.92
C PRO A 385 -2.49 18.91 -32.91
N VAL A 386 -3.02 18.53 -34.08
CA VAL A 386 -4.32 17.82 -34.18
C VAL A 386 -4.23 16.46 -33.50
N VAL A 387 -3.17 15.70 -33.79
CA VAL A 387 -2.89 14.42 -33.13
C VAL A 387 -2.72 14.61 -31.62
N THR A 388 -2.02 15.64 -31.17
CA THR A 388 -1.87 15.95 -29.74
C THR A 388 -3.23 16.22 -29.08
N VAL A 389 -4.09 17.03 -29.69
CA VAL A 389 -5.44 17.30 -29.18
C VAL A 389 -6.28 16.02 -29.12
N LEU A 390 -6.21 15.17 -30.13
CA LEU A 390 -6.91 13.87 -30.14
C LEU A 390 -6.43 12.96 -29.01
N VAL A 391 -5.11 12.84 -28.80
CA VAL A 391 -4.54 12.06 -27.69
C VAL A 391 -5.01 12.59 -26.35
N LEU A 392 -4.95 13.92 -26.13
CA LEU A 392 -5.46 14.52 -24.90
C LEU A 392 -6.97 14.30 -24.72
N GLY A 393 -7.76 14.32 -25.80
CA GLY A 393 -9.18 14.00 -25.79
C GLY A 393 -9.46 12.55 -25.36
N ILE A 394 -8.67 11.59 -25.86
CA ILE A 394 -8.75 10.19 -25.46
C ILE A 394 -8.40 10.02 -23.97
N LEU A 395 -7.28 10.60 -23.52
CA LEU A 395 -6.85 10.55 -22.12
C LEU A 395 -7.89 11.16 -21.18
N THR A 396 -8.42 12.32 -21.54
CA THR A 396 -9.49 13.02 -20.81
C THR A 396 -10.74 12.14 -20.69
N SER A 397 -11.20 11.55 -21.81
CA SER A 397 -12.38 10.70 -21.84
C SER A 397 -12.20 9.43 -21.00
N MET A 398 -11.04 8.78 -21.11
CA MET A 398 -10.72 7.59 -20.31
C MET A 398 -10.61 7.91 -18.82
N THR A 399 -10.00 9.04 -18.45
CA THR A 399 -9.91 9.48 -17.05
C THR A 399 -11.28 9.76 -16.46
N TRP A 400 -12.18 10.40 -17.20
CA TRP A 400 -13.55 10.62 -16.75
C TRP A 400 -14.33 9.31 -16.58
N LEU A 401 -14.24 8.39 -17.56
CA LEU A 401 -14.89 7.08 -17.47
C LEU A 401 -14.36 6.29 -16.27
N ARG A 402 -13.04 6.32 -16.05
CA ARG A 402 -12.41 5.66 -14.91
C ARG A 402 -12.84 6.27 -13.59
N ALA A 403 -12.79 7.60 -13.45
CA ALA A 403 -13.25 8.28 -12.24
C ALA A 403 -14.73 7.99 -11.96
N SER A 404 -15.56 7.87 -13.00
CA SER A 404 -16.97 7.50 -12.88
C SER A 404 -17.17 6.04 -12.45
N LEU A 405 -16.31 5.11 -12.89
CA LEU A 405 -16.31 3.73 -12.39
C LEU A 405 -15.93 3.68 -10.90
N TRP A 406 -14.96 4.50 -10.48
CA TRP A 406 -14.52 4.63 -9.09
C TRP A 406 -15.51 5.36 -8.16
N ALA A 407 -16.63 5.85 -8.70
CA ALA A 407 -17.72 6.46 -7.94
C ALA A 407 -18.59 5.42 -7.21
N ASP A 408 -18.58 4.15 -7.65
CA ASP A 408 -19.41 3.06 -7.14
C ASP A 408 -18.53 1.84 -6.85
N ASN A 409 -18.30 1.58 -5.56
CA ASN A 409 -17.42 0.51 -5.11
C ASN A 409 -17.93 -0.87 -5.56
N ASP A 410 -19.24 -1.11 -5.55
CA ASP A 410 -19.81 -2.41 -5.92
C ASP A 410 -19.60 -2.68 -7.42
N ARG A 411 -19.83 -1.68 -8.27
CA ARG A 411 -19.56 -1.80 -9.72
C ARG A 411 -18.08 -1.97 -10.01
N LEU A 412 -17.22 -1.23 -9.30
CA LEU A 412 -15.78 -1.30 -9.45
C LEU A 412 -15.26 -2.70 -9.06
N GLU A 413 -15.69 -3.22 -7.92
CA GLU A 413 -15.31 -4.56 -7.46
C GLU A 413 -15.81 -5.64 -8.41
N LEU A 414 -17.08 -5.59 -8.85
CA LEU A 414 -17.62 -6.54 -9.83
C LEU A 414 -16.81 -6.52 -11.13
N HIS A 415 -16.43 -5.35 -11.63
CA HIS A 415 -15.58 -5.22 -12.82
C HIS A 415 -14.21 -5.87 -12.60
N TRP A 416 -13.57 -5.64 -11.45
CA TRP A 416 -12.27 -6.25 -11.15
C TRP A 416 -12.37 -7.77 -11.02
N VAL A 417 -13.41 -8.29 -10.37
CA VAL A 417 -13.58 -9.75 -10.23
C VAL A 417 -13.72 -10.44 -11.58
N GLN A 418 -14.45 -9.85 -12.53
CA GLN A 418 -14.58 -10.39 -13.88
C GLN A 418 -13.23 -10.51 -14.60
N SER A 419 -12.28 -9.61 -14.30
CA SER A 419 -10.92 -9.63 -14.88
C SER A 419 -9.92 -10.50 -14.11
N ALA A 420 -10.12 -10.69 -12.81
CA ALA A 420 -9.19 -11.34 -11.89
C ALA A 420 -9.67 -12.73 -11.47
N THR A 421 -10.00 -13.59 -12.44
CA THR A 421 -10.55 -14.93 -12.17
C THR A 421 -9.60 -15.83 -11.38
N GLU A 422 -8.29 -15.60 -11.46
CA GLU A 422 -7.27 -16.36 -10.72
C GLU A 422 -6.97 -15.81 -9.31
N SER A 423 -7.67 -14.76 -8.87
CA SER A 423 -7.47 -14.17 -7.54
C SER A 423 -8.42 -14.78 -6.49
N PRO A 424 -7.88 -15.45 -5.45
CA PRO A 424 -8.67 -15.85 -4.29
C PRO A 424 -9.43 -14.69 -3.63
N ARG A 425 -8.82 -13.49 -3.55
CA ARG A 425 -9.48 -12.30 -2.98
C ARG A 425 -10.65 -11.82 -3.84
N ALA A 426 -10.53 -11.88 -5.17
CA ALA A 426 -11.61 -11.54 -6.09
C ALA A 426 -12.80 -12.51 -5.93
N ILE A 427 -12.53 -13.81 -5.91
CA ILE A 427 -13.54 -14.85 -5.69
C ILE A 427 -14.22 -14.67 -4.34
N ASN A 428 -13.45 -14.41 -3.27
CA ASN A 428 -13.99 -14.13 -1.95
C ASN A 428 -14.94 -12.91 -1.95
N SER A 429 -14.60 -11.87 -2.72
CA SER A 429 -15.42 -10.66 -2.83
C SER A 429 -16.71 -10.90 -3.61
N MET A 430 -16.67 -11.69 -4.69
CA MET A 430 -17.88 -12.14 -5.40
C MET A 430 -18.78 -13.01 -4.52
N ALA A 431 -18.19 -13.89 -3.70
CA ALA A 431 -18.96 -14.64 -2.74
C ALA A 431 -19.65 -13.72 -1.72
N ALA A 432 -18.94 -12.70 -1.22
CA ALA A 432 -19.52 -11.67 -0.36
C ALA A 432 -20.67 -10.90 -1.05
N PHE A 433 -20.55 -10.61 -2.34
CA PHE A 433 -21.63 -10.00 -3.13
C PHE A 433 -22.91 -10.85 -3.12
N TYR A 434 -22.82 -12.15 -3.35
CA TYR A 434 -23.98 -13.05 -3.25
C TYR A 434 -24.56 -13.10 -1.83
N MET A 435 -23.70 -13.13 -0.81
CA MET A 435 -24.12 -13.15 0.59
C MET A 435 -24.89 -11.88 0.98
N ASN A 436 -24.42 -10.70 0.55
CA ASN A 436 -25.07 -9.42 0.85
C ASN A 436 -26.47 -9.30 0.22
N ARG A 437 -26.76 -10.09 -0.82
CA ARG A 437 -28.09 -10.19 -1.45
C ARG A 437 -28.96 -11.31 -0.89
N GLY A 438 -28.48 -12.04 0.12
CA GLY A 438 -29.17 -13.19 0.69
C GLY A 438 -29.12 -14.46 -0.19
N GLU A 439 -28.33 -14.46 -1.28
CA GLU A 439 -28.17 -15.61 -2.19
C GLU A 439 -27.16 -16.63 -1.61
N TYR A 440 -27.40 -17.13 -0.40
CA TYR A 440 -26.42 -17.93 0.34
C TYR A 440 -26.08 -19.28 -0.30
N GLU A 441 -27.06 -19.98 -0.87
CA GLU A 441 -26.84 -21.27 -1.56
C GLU A 441 -25.93 -21.09 -2.77
N LYS A 442 -26.16 -20.03 -3.54
CA LYS A 442 -25.33 -19.67 -4.69
C LYS A 442 -23.92 -19.25 -4.28
N ALA A 443 -23.79 -18.53 -3.16
CA ALA A 443 -22.48 -18.21 -2.59
C ALA A 443 -21.70 -19.48 -2.21
N ASN A 444 -22.38 -20.46 -1.59
CA ASN A 444 -21.80 -21.74 -1.22
C ASN A 444 -21.38 -22.55 -2.45
N SER A 445 -22.27 -22.72 -3.43
CA SER A 445 -21.97 -23.47 -4.65
C SER A 445 -20.81 -22.83 -5.43
N TYR A 446 -20.79 -21.50 -5.51
CA TYR A 446 -19.70 -20.76 -6.15
C TYR A 446 -18.37 -20.96 -5.41
N LEU A 447 -18.34 -20.80 -4.08
CA LEU A 447 -17.12 -21.02 -3.29
C LEU A 447 -16.65 -22.47 -3.34
N GLU A 448 -17.56 -23.43 -3.35
CA GLU A 448 -17.23 -24.85 -3.48
C GLU A 448 -16.52 -25.14 -4.80
N GLU A 449 -17.13 -24.75 -5.93
CA GLU A 449 -16.54 -24.88 -7.27
C GLU A 449 -15.16 -24.18 -7.36
N GLN A 450 -15.09 -22.93 -6.92
CA GLN A 450 -13.85 -22.16 -7.03
C GLN A 450 -12.76 -22.65 -6.07
N SER A 451 -13.12 -23.17 -4.90
CA SER A 451 -12.15 -23.79 -3.99
C SER A 451 -11.57 -25.08 -4.58
N GLN A 452 -12.32 -25.83 -5.38
CA GLN A 452 -11.80 -27.01 -6.07
C GLN A 452 -10.86 -26.60 -7.22
N ARG A 453 -11.21 -25.53 -7.96
CA ARG A 453 -10.37 -25.00 -9.04
C ARG A 453 -9.05 -24.40 -8.54
N LEU A 454 -9.09 -23.66 -7.43
CA LEU A 454 -7.92 -23.10 -6.74
C LEU A 454 -7.63 -23.90 -5.47
N ASP A 455 -7.30 -25.17 -5.66
CA ASP A 455 -7.10 -26.18 -4.61
C ASP A 455 -6.06 -25.81 -3.55
N LYS A 456 -5.06 -24.97 -3.89
CA LYS A 456 -4.04 -24.46 -2.96
C LYS A 456 -4.49 -23.29 -2.09
N SER A 457 -5.62 -22.65 -2.41
CA SER A 457 -6.07 -21.45 -1.70
C SER A 457 -6.69 -21.78 -0.34
N SER A 458 -5.97 -21.45 0.73
CA SER A 458 -6.50 -21.54 2.10
C SER A 458 -7.63 -20.54 2.37
N LEU A 459 -7.58 -19.36 1.73
CA LEU A 459 -8.59 -18.32 1.89
C LEU A 459 -9.97 -18.82 1.48
N LEU A 460 -10.07 -19.50 0.32
CA LEU A 460 -11.34 -20.01 -0.18
C LEU A 460 -11.90 -21.13 0.68
N THR A 461 -11.03 -22.03 1.17
CA THR A 461 -11.43 -23.08 2.12
C THR A 461 -12.02 -22.49 3.40
N ALA A 462 -11.31 -21.56 4.05
CA ALA A 462 -11.79 -20.93 5.27
C ALA A 462 -13.05 -20.09 5.02
N ARG A 463 -13.16 -19.43 3.85
CA ARG A 463 -14.33 -18.64 3.49
C ARG A 463 -15.58 -19.50 3.30
N LEU A 464 -15.46 -20.64 2.63
CA LEU A 464 -16.56 -21.58 2.44
C LEU A 464 -17.08 -22.09 3.78
N LEU A 465 -16.16 -22.53 4.67
CA LEU A 465 -16.55 -23.00 5.99
C LEU A 465 -17.22 -21.88 6.80
N LEU A 466 -16.62 -20.68 6.83
CA LEU A 466 -17.19 -19.52 7.50
C LEU A 466 -18.61 -19.24 7.01
N GLN A 467 -18.85 -19.30 5.71
CA GLN A 467 -20.19 -19.09 5.17
C GLN A 467 -21.18 -20.17 5.63
N LYS A 468 -20.81 -21.45 5.55
CA LYS A 468 -21.69 -22.54 6.01
C LYS A 468 -22.02 -22.42 7.51
N VAL A 469 -21.04 -22.03 8.32
CA VAL A 469 -21.23 -21.75 9.77
C VAL A 469 -22.13 -20.54 9.99
N PHE A 470 -21.95 -19.47 9.21
CA PHE A 470 -22.76 -18.25 9.28
C PHE A 470 -24.23 -18.50 8.89
N VAL A 471 -24.49 -19.40 7.95
CA VAL A 471 -25.85 -19.80 7.57
C VAL A 471 -26.42 -20.83 8.57
N GLY A 472 -25.57 -21.68 9.15
CA GLY A 472 -25.97 -22.73 10.10
C GLY A 472 -26.25 -24.07 9.42
N VAL A 473 -25.63 -24.29 8.26
CA VAL A 473 -25.73 -25.53 7.47
C VAL A 473 -24.42 -26.31 7.43
N ALA A 474 -23.40 -25.84 8.17
CA ALA A 474 -22.14 -26.57 8.28
C ALA A 474 -22.36 -27.90 9.00
N THR A 475 -21.70 -28.94 8.51
CA THR A 475 -21.67 -30.29 9.06
C THR A 475 -20.29 -30.59 9.66
N GLU A 476 -20.17 -31.64 10.46
CA GLU A 476 -18.85 -32.13 10.93
C GLU A 476 -17.87 -32.35 9.77
N GLN A 477 -18.37 -32.91 8.66
CA GLN A 477 -17.58 -33.19 7.46
C GLN A 477 -17.02 -31.92 6.83
N ASP A 478 -17.74 -30.78 6.89
CA ASP A 478 -17.23 -29.51 6.37
C ASP A 478 -16.02 -29.01 7.16
N PHE A 479 -16.04 -29.15 8.49
CA PHE A 479 -14.90 -28.81 9.35
C PHE A 479 -13.73 -29.77 9.13
N ALA A 480 -14.00 -31.07 9.05
CA ALA A 480 -12.98 -32.09 8.79
C ALA A 480 -12.28 -31.86 7.44
N LEU A 481 -13.04 -31.62 6.37
CA LEU A 481 -12.52 -31.31 5.05
C LEU A 481 -11.71 -30.00 5.04
N ALA A 482 -12.20 -28.96 5.72
CA ALA A 482 -11.45 -27.72 5.86
C ALA A 482 -10.13 -27.94 6.60
N GLY A 483 -10.13 -28.74 7.67
CA GLY A 483 -8.92 -29.10 8.41
C GLY A 483 -7.91 -29.87 7.57
N GLU A 484 -8.37 -30.88 6.81
CA GLU A 484 -7.53 -31.66 5.89
C GLU A 484 -6.86 -30.77 4.84
N ARG A 485 -7.62 -29.86 4.23
CA ARG A 485 -7.11 -28.93 3.22
C ARG A 485 -6.16 -27.90 3.82
N LEU A 486 -6.58 -27.21 4.88
CA LEU A 486 -5.78 -26.15 5.51
C LEU A 486 -4.46 -26.67 6.11
N LYS A 487 -4.38 -27.98 6.39
CA LYS A 487 -3.13 -28.62 6.81
C LYS A 487 -2.01 -28.48 5.76
N TYR A 488 -2.33 -28.51 4.47
CA TYR A 488 -1.33 -28.52 3.38
C TYR A 488 -1.42 -27.32 2.42
N GLN A 489 -2.47 -26.52 2.52
CA GLN A 489 -2.65 -25.31 1.71
C GLN A 489 -1.70 -24.18 2.11
N GLU A 490 -1.45 -23.27 1.17
CA GLU A 490 -0.55 -22.13 1.34
C GLU A 490 -1.02 -21.23 2.50
N PHE A 491 -0.05 -20.64 3.22
CA PHE A 491 -0.36 -19.71 4.30
C PHE A 491 -0.96 -18.41 3.73
N ASP A 492 -2.10 -17.99 4.29
CA ASP A 492 -2.67 -16.67 4.05
C ASP A 492 -3.14 -16.06 5.39
N ALA A 493 -2.75 -14.80 5.64
CA ALA A 493 -3.15 -14.09 6.85
C ALA A 493 -4.67 -13.84 6.93
N GLN A 494 -5.35 -13.72 5.78
CA GLN A 494 -6.80 -13.62 5.70
C GLN A 494 -7.48 -14.93 6.11
N THR A 495 -6.88 -16.09 5.82
CA THR A 495 -7.35 -17.39 6.33
C THR A 495 -7.33 -17.39 7.86
N VAL A 496 -6.24 -16.95 8.47
CA VAL A 496 -6.11 -16.87 9.94
C VAL A 496 -7.18 -15.96 10.55
N LYS A 497 -7.47 -14.81 9.91
CA LYS A 497 -8.59 -13.94 10.29
C LYS A 497 -9.95 -14.61 10.09
N GLY A 498 -10.12 -15.36 9.01
CA GLY A 498 -11.32 -16.14 8.71
C GLY A 498 -11.61 -17.19 9.77
N VAL A 499 -10.59 -17.94 10.20
CA VAL A 499 -10.69 -18.93 11.29
C VAL A 499 -11.07 -18.29 12.62
N ARG A 500 -10.49 -17.13 12.95
CA ARG A 500 -10.95 -16.33 14.10
C ARG A 500 -12.43 -15.97 13.99
N THR A 501 -12.85 -15.48 12.82
CA THR A 501 -14.25 -15.09 12.58
C THR A 501 -15.20 -16.29 12.67
N ILE A 502 -14.75 -17.50 12.27
CA ILE A 502 -15.49 -18.75 12.45
C ILE A 502 -15.73 -18.98 13.93
N VAL A 503 -14.69 -19.00 14.76
CA VAL A 503 -14.79 -19.24 16.20
C VAL A 503 -15.68 -18.21 16.89
N GLU A 504 -15.48 -16.91 16.60
CA GLU A 504 -16.33 -15.83 17.13
C GLU A 504 -17.80 -16.02 16.75
N THR A 505 -18.08 -16.47 15.52
CA THR A 505 -19.45 -16.75 15.06
C THR A 505 -20.04 -17.98 15.76
N VAL A 506 -19.26 -19.03 15.97
CA VAL A 506 -19.68 -20.26 16.67
C VAL A 506 -20.08 -19.95 18.11
N VAL A 507 -19.24 -19.22 18.84
CA VAL A 507 -19.51 -18.79 20.23
C VAL A 507 -20.78 -17.92 20.27
N LYS A 508 -20.91 -16.95 19.35
CA LYS A 508 -22.09 -16.08 19.28
C LYS A 508 -23.39 -16.82 18.97
N ARG A 509 -23.35 -17.88 18.15
CA ARG A 509 -24.54 -18.68 17.80
C ARG A 509 -24.90 -19.72 18.85
N ASN A 510 -24.07 -19.92 19.86
CA ASN A 510 -24.31 -20.88 20.94
C ASN A 510 -24.57 -22.31 20.41
N ASN A 511 -23.71 -22.78 19.49
CA ASN A 511 -23.76 -24.14 18.96
C ASN A 511 -22.58 -24.98 19.49
N THR A 512 -22.89 -25.94 20.36
CA THR A 512 -21.90 -26.81 21.01
C THR A 512 -21.18 -27.74 20.04
N ASP A 513 -21.88 -28.31 19.06
CA ASP A 513 -21.28 -29.20 18.06
C ASP A 513 -20.23 -28.45 17.24
N TYR A 514 -20.56 -27.24 16.78
CA TYR A 514 -19.63 -26.40 16.05
C TYR A 514 -18.41 -26.00 16.88
N ALA A 515 -18.55 -25.87 18.21
CA ALA A 515 -17.42 -25.59 19.08
C ALA A 515 -16.44 -26.79 19.10
N TYR A 516 -16.94 -28.02 19.20
CA TYR A 516 -16.12 -29.21 19.09
C TYR A 516 -15.49 -29.39 17.70
N TYR A 517 -16.25 -29.15 16.63
CA TYR A 517 -15.71 -29.20 15.26
C TYR A 517 -14.65 -28.13 15.01
N SER A 518 -14.80 -26.95 15.62
CA SER A 518 -13.80 -25.87 15.56
C SER A 518 -12.52 -26.25 16.30
N LEU A 519 -12.59 -26.98 17.42
CA LEU A 519 -11.41 -27.52 18.09
C LEU A 519 -10.66 -28.51 17.18
N GLN A 520 -11.38 -29.43 16.52
CA GLN A 520 -10.79 -30.38 15.56
C GLN A 520 -10.13 -29.65 14.37
N LEU A 521 -10.77 -28.61 13.84
CA LEU A 521 -10.19 -27.74 12.81
C LEU A 521 -8.86 -27.13 13.27
N LEU A 522 -8.83 -26.58 14.50
CA LEU A 522 -7.62 -26.01 15.07
C LEU A 522 -6.56 -27.08 15.28
N ASP A 523 -6.89 -28.30 15.72
CA ASP A 523 -5.94 -29.43 15.82
C ASP A 523 -5.32 -29.78 14.46
N ALA A 524 -6.13 -29.87 13.41
CA ALA A 524 -5.65 -30.14 12.06
C ALA A 524 -4.67 -29.06 11.59
N MET A 525 -5.02 -27.78 11.80
CA MET A 525 -4.14 -26.65 11.44
C MET A 525 -2.89 -26.57 12.32
N SER A 526 -2.96 -26.90 13.62
CA SER A 526 -1.80 -26.98 14.52
C SER A 526 -0.80 -28.06 14.04
N SER A 527 -1.31 -29.15 13.47
CA SER A 527 -0.50 -30.22 12.87
C SER A 527 0.05 -29.89 11.48
N SER A 528 -0.30 -28.73 10.91
CA SER A 528 0.18 -28.30 9.60
C SER A 528 1.69 -28.04 9.64
N PRO A 529 2.49 -28.59 8.72
CA PRO A 529 3.88 -28.19 8.57
C PRO A 529 4.03 -26.75 8.09
N ILE A 530 2.97 -26.12 7.58
CA ILE A 530 2.96 -24.74 7.08
C ILE A 530 2.57 -23.79 8.22
N TYR A 531 1.35 -23.89 8.74
CA TYR A 531 0.81 -22.93 9.72
C TYR A 531 1.56 -22.93 11.05
N SER A 532 2.11 -24.07 11.48
CA SER A 532 2.90 -24.19 12.71
C SER A 532 4.21 -23.40 12.70
N GLN A 533 4.64 -22.86 11.55
CA GLN A 533 5.83 -22.03 11.43
C GLN A 533 5.56 -20.53 11.65
N PHE A 534 4.29 -20.11 11.65
CA PHE A 534 3.93 -18.69 11.64
C PHE A 534 3.54 -18.18 13.02
N PRO A 535 4.30 -17.22 13.60
CA PRO A 535 3.97 -16.64 14.91
C PRO A 535 2.53 -16.10 14.99
N LEU A 536 2.01 -15.58 13.88
CA LEU A 536 0.63 -15.08 13.80
C LEU A 536 -0.40 -16.17 14.15
N PHE A 537 -0.26 -17.36 13.58
CA PHE A 537 -1.19 -18.47 13.85
C PHE A 537 -0.87 -19.16 15.18
N ILE A 538 0.41 -19.35 15.51
CA ILE A 538 0.86 -20.00 16.77
C ILE A 538 0.27 -19.30 18.00
N ARG A 539 0.28 -17.96 18.05
CA ARG A 539 -0.33 -17.24 19.18
C ARG A 539 -1.86 -17.26 19.14
N LEU A 540 -2.44 -17.13 17.94
CA LEU A 540 -3.88 -17.00 17.78
C LEU A 540 -4.63 -18.30 18.07
N GLN A 541 -4.10 -19.45 17.67
CA GLN A 541 -4.76 -20.74 17.91
C GLN A 541 -5.04 -20.98 19.39
N HIS A 542 -4.11 -20.62 20.28
CA HIS A 542 -4.28 -20.76 21.74
C HIS A 542 -5.35 -19.82 22.26
N TYR A 543 -5.39 -18.58 21.77
CA TYR A 543 -6.46 -17.65 22.11
C TYR A 543 -7.83 -18.20 21.69
N LEU A 544 -7.96 -18.69 20.45
CA LEU A 544 -9.21 -19.25 19.93
C LEU A 544 -9.65 -20.53 20.67
N ARG A 545 -8.72 -21.42 21.02
CA ARG A 545 -9.00 -22.58 21.88
C ARG A 545 -9.50 -22.15 23.26
N GLY A 546 -8.86 -21.14 23.86
CA GLY A 546 -9.31 -20.52 25.11
C GLY A 546 -10.76 -20.05 25.04
N GLN A 547 -11.14 -19.34 23.98
CA GLN A 547 -12.54 -18.90 23.77
C GLN A 547 -13.52 -20.08 23.64
N LEU A 548 -13.14 -21.12 22.90
CA LEU A 548 -13.97 -22.32 22.74
C LEU A 548 -14.15 -23.08 24.05
N PHE A 549 -13.07 -23.25 24.84
CA PHE A 549 -13.16 -23.91 26.15
C PHE A 549 -13.91 -23.08 27.19
N LEU A 550 -13.79 -21.74 27.13
CA LEU A 550 -14.59 -20.83 27.94
C LEU A 550 -16.08 -21.03 27.64
N TYR A 551 -16.43 -21.07 26.36
CA TYR A 551 -17.79 -21.35 25.89
C TYR A 551 -18.30 -22.75 26.31
N LEU A 552 -17.45 -23.77 26.19
CA LEU A 552 -17.75 -25.15 26.60
C LEU A 552 -17.75 -25.36 28.13
N LYS A 553 -17.51 -24.30 28.92
CA LYS A 553 -17.44 -24.34 30.39
C LYS A 553 -16.39 -25.32 30.92
N GLN A 554 -15.22 -25.36 30.28
CA GLN A 554 -14.07 -26.18 30.66
C GLN A 554 -12.95 -25.31 31.23
N PRO A 555 -13.05 -24.86 32.49
CA PRO A 555 -12.19 -23.80 33.04
C PRO A 555 -10.70 -24.17 33.06
N GLN A 556 -10.36 -25.43 33.34
CA GLN A 556 -8.96 -25.86 33.38
C GLN A 556 -8.29 -25.82 32.00
N ALA A 557 -8.97 -26.32 30.96
CA ALA A 557 -8.47 -26.29 29.59
C ALA A 557 -8.41 -24.85 29.05
N MET A 558 -9.43 -24.04 29.34
CA MET A 558 -9.46 -22.61 29.03
C MET A 558 -8.27 -21.86 29.63
N GLN A 559 -8.00 -22.07 30.92
CA GLN A 559 -6.90 -21.39 31.62
C GLN A 559 -5.54 -21.77 31.02
N GLN A 560 -5.34 -23.04 30.67
CA GLN A 560 -4.11 -23.52 30.03
C GLN A 560 -3.88 -22.85 28.67
N GLU A 561 -4.91 -22.82 27.83
CA GLU A 561 -4.82 -22.23 26.49
C GLU A 561 -4.61 -20.72 26.52
N TYR A 562 -5.34 -19.98 27.38
CA TYR A 562 -5.06 -18.55 27.55
C TYR A 562 -3.69 -18.27 28.15
N SER A 563 -3.19 -19.11 29.08
CA SER A 563 -1.83 -18.95 29.60
C SER A 563 -0.77 -19.11 28.51
N GLN A 564 -0.97 -20.05 27.57
CA GLN A 564 -0.12 -20.16 26.39
C GLN A 564 -0.27 -18.92 25.50
N ALA A 565 -1.49 -18.47 25.23
CA ALA A 565 -1.74 -17.28 24.42
C ALA A 565 -1.04 -16.04 25.00
N ILE A 566 -1.19 -15.75 26.29
CA ILE A 566 -0.52 -14.63 26.98
C ILE A 566 1.00 -14.71 26.80
N SER A 567 1.60 -15.89 26.99
CA SER A 567 3.04 -16.09 26.81
C SER A 567 3.49 -15.83 25.37
N ARG A 568 2.68 -16.20 24.38
CA ARG A 568 3.02 -16.09 22.95
C ARG A 568 2.77 -14.70 22.38
N TYR A 569 1.72 -14.02 22.83
CA TYR A 569 1.48 -12.62 22.48
C TYR A 569 2.53 -11.72 23.13
N ASN A 570 2.84 -11.95 24.41
CA ASN A 570 3.80 -11.16 25.18
C ASN A 570 3.53 -9.64 25.10
N GLU A 571 2.24 -9.29 25.13
CA GLU A 571 1.73 -7.91 25.08
C GLU A 571 0.73 -7.70 26.22
N THR A 572 0.92 -6.62 26.98
CA THR A 572 0.09 -6.28 28.15
C THR A 572 -1.37 -6.12 27.78
N ASP A 573 -1.68 -5.39 26.71
CA ASP A 573 -3.08 -5.18 26.28
C ASP A 573 -3.79 -6.50 25.96
N ALA A 574 -3.11 -7.39 25.23
CA ALA A 574 -3.68 -8.70 24.87
C ALA A 574 -3.91 -9.56 26.12
N ALA A 575 -2.96 -9.54 27.07
CA ALA A 575 -3.07 -10.30 28.30
C ALA A 575 -4.22 -9.80 29.19
N LEU A 576 -4.35 -8.48 29.38
CA LEU A 576 -5.45 -7.89 30.16
C LEU A 576 -6.81 -8.11 29.49
N ALA A 577 -6.88 -8.09 28.15
CA ALA A 577 -8.11 -8.41 27.43
C ALA A 577 -8.56 -9.85 27.69
N MET A 578 -7.64 -10.82 27.70
CA MET A 578 -7.96 -12.22 28.04
C MET A 578 -8.41 -12.35 29.50
N VAL A 579 -7.75 -11.67 30.44
CA VAL A 579 -8.17 -11.65 31.86
C VAL A 579 -9.59 -11.12 32.01
N ALA A 580 -9.90 -10.00 31.35
CA ALA A 580 -11.24 -9.42 31.38
C ALA A 580 -12.30 -10.35 30.78
N GLU A 581 -11.97 -11.05 29.70
CA GLU A 581 -12.86 -12.05 29.07
C GLU A 581 -13.22 -13.18 30.04
N VAL A 582 -12.22 -13.75 30.73
CA VAL A 582 -12.43 -14.81 31.74
C VAL A 582 -13.17 -14.30 32.97
N ALA A 583 -12.82 -13.10 33.46
CA ALA A 583 -13.46 -12.48 34.61
C ALA A 583 -14.96 -12.22 34.36
N THR A 584 -15.30 -11.69 33.18
CA THR A 584 -16.68 -11.38 32.79
C THR A 584 -17.53 -12.65 32.66
N ALA A 585 -16.90 -13.78 32.31
CA ALA A 585 -17.55 -15.08 32.24
C ALA A 585 -17.77 -15.75 33.62
N GLY A 586 -17.34 -15.12 34.73
CA GLY A 586 -17.57 -15.59 36.10
C GLY A 586 -16.49 -16.52 36.66
N TYR A 587 -15.37 -16.69 35.95
CA TYR A 587 -14.26 -17.56 36.37
C TYR A 587 -13.17 -16.77 37.11
N ALA A 588 -13.51 -16.23 38.29
CA ALA A 588 -12.64 -15.31 39.02
C ALA A 588 -11.29 -15.93 39.45
N ILE A 589 -11.29 -17.21 39.84
CA ILE A 589 -10.09 -17.94 40.27
C ILE A 589 -9.09 -18.08 39.11
N GLU A 590 -9.57 -18.49 37.93
CA GLU A 590 -8.78 -18.61 36.71
C GLU A 590 -8.30 -17.23 36.24
N ALA A 591 -9.16 -16.21 36.31
CA ALA A 591 -8.83 -14.84 35.93
C ALA A 591 -7.68 -14.26 36.77
N ILE A 592 -7.64 -14.51 38.09
CA ILE A 592 -6.52 -14.07 38.94
C ILE A 592 -5.20 -14.71 38.50
N LYS A 593 -5.20 -16.01 38.19
CA LYS A 593 -3.98 -16.70 37.74
C LYS A 593 -3.46 -16.12 36.43
N LEU A 594 -4.37 -15.79 35.50
CA LEU A 594 -4.02 -15.11 34.25
C LEU A 594 -3.56 -13.66 34.50
N LEU A 595 -4.14 -12.96 35.47
CA LEU A 595 -3.74 -11.59 35.84
C LEU A 595 -2.31 -11.55 36.41
N GLN A 596 -1.95 -12.50 37.26
CA GLN A 596 -0.58 -12.65 37.76
C GLN A 596 0.42 -12.81 36.60
N GLN A 597 0.05 -13.60 35.59
CA GLN A 597 0.87 -13.76 34.39
C GLN A 597 0.91 -12.48 33.53
N ALA A 598 -0.21 -11.78 33.39
CA ALA A 598 -0.31 -10.52 32.66
C ALA A 598 0.57 -9.43 33.29
N GLU A 599 0.63 -9.37 34.63
CA GLU A 599 1.50 -8.48 35.38
C GLU A 599 2.99 -8.77 35.09
N GLN A 600 3.38 -10.05 35.01
CA GLN A 600 4.75 -10.42 34.63
C GLN A 600 5.11 -9.97 33.21
N VAL A 601 4.17 -10.05 32.27
CA VAL A 601 4.33 -9.52 30.90
C VAL A 601 4.49 -7.99 30.94
N PHE A 602 3.64 -7.30 31.69
CA PHE A 602 3.67 -5.85 31.87
C PHE A 602 5.00 -5.34 32.45
N ILE A 603 5.51 -6.00 33.49
CA ILE A 603 6.80 -5.65 34.10
C ILE A 603 7.92 -5.73 33.06
N LYS A 604 7.95 -6.80 32.26
CA LYS A 604 9.00 -7.07 31.27
C LYS A 604 8.87 -6.28 29.96
N GLN A 605 7.69 -5.77 29.63
CA GLN A 605 7.46 -5.09 28.35
C GLN A 605 8.17 -3.73 28.27
N ASP A 606 8.85 -3.49 27.15
CA ASP A 606 9.51 -2.20 26.87
C ASP A 606 8.48 -1.06 26.87
N THR A 607 8.77 -0.02 27.65
CA THR A 607 7.98 1.21 27.73
C THR A 607 7.64 1.83 26.37
N ARG A 608 8.52 1.73 25.37
CA ARG A 608 8.30 2.28 24.02
C ARG A 608 7.26 1.51 23.22
N LYS A 609 6.93 0.30 23.65
CA LYS A 609 5.92 -0.58 23.02
C LYS A 609 4.58 -0.53 23.74
N LEU A 610 4.48 0.15 24.89
CA LEU A 610 3.22 0.33 25.59
C LEU A 610 2.39 1.38 24.86
N LYS A 611 1.09 1.12 24.69
CA LYS A 611 0.17 2.05 24.02
C LYS A 611 -0.30 3.18 24.92
N ARG A 612 -0.29 2.93 26.23
CA ARG A 612 -0.68 3.85 27.31
C ARG A 612 0.47 4.01 28.31
N SER A 613 0.36 4.99 29.20
CA SER A 613 1.36 5.19 30.26
C SER A 613 1.43 3.97 31.21
N ARG A 614 2.62 3.69 31.78
CA ARG A 614 2.76 2.62 32.80
C ARG A 614 1.84 2.85 34.00
N ALA A 615 1.63 4.10 34.38
CA ALA A 615 0.70 4.45 35.47
C ALA A 615 -0.74 4.01 35.14
N SER A 616 -1.20 4.24 33.90
CA SER A 616 -2.53 3.78 33.47
C SER A 616 -2.67 2.26 33.52
N TYR A 617 -1.67 1.50 33.07
CA TYR A 617 -1.72 0.03 33.17
C TYR A 617 -1.67 -0.47 34.61
N GLN A 618 -0.85 0.14 35.47
CA GLN A 618 -0.79 -0.26 36.88
C GLN A 618 -2.14 -0.05 37.57
N GLN A 619 -2.79 1.08 37.30
CA GLN A 619 -4.11 1.36 37.84
C GLN A 619 -5.16 0.32 37.40
N ASP A 620 -5.14 -0.10 36.12
CA ASP A 620 -6.02 -1.15 35.61
C ASP A 620 -5.75 -2.51 36.30
N ILE A 621 -4.47 -2.88 36.49
CA ILE A 621 -4.07 -4.12 37.16
C ILE A 621 -4.52 -4.14 38.62
N ASP A 622 -4.29 -3.05 39.35
CA ASP A 622 -4.68 -2.92 40.76
C ASP A 622 -6.20 -3.01 40.92
N TYR A 623 -6.94 -2.34 40.02
CA TYR A 623 -8.40 -2.42 39.97
C TYR A 623 -8.89 -3.86 39.71
N LEU A 624 -8.29 -4.56 38.75
CA LEU A 624 -8.66 -5.94 38.43
C LEU A 624 -8.39 -6.90 39.60
N TYR A 625 -7.26 -6.76 40.31
CA TYR A 625 -6.99 -7.56 41.51
C TYR A 625 -8.04 -7.33 42.59
N SER A 626 -8.39 -6.08 42.86
CA SER A 626 -9.42 -5.75 43.85
C SER A 626 -10.78 -6.36 43.47
N ALA A 627 -11.22 -6.16 42.22
CA ALA A 627 -12.51 -6.65 41.75
C ALA A 627 -12.60 -8.18 41.74
N LEU A 628 -11.51 -8.86 41.36
CA LEU A 628 -11.48 -10.33 41.31
C LEU A 628 -11.44 -10.96 42.70
N ASN A 629 -10.67 -10.40 43.64
CA ASN A 629 -10.64 -10.88 45.02
C ASN A 629 -12.02 -10.75 45.69
N GLU A 630 -12.70 -9.62 45.50
CA GLU A 630 -14.08 -9.43 45.99
C GLU A 630 -15.05 -10.46 45.40
N ALA A 631 -14.91 -10.79 44.10
CA ALA A 631 -15.74 -11.80 43.45
C ALA A 631 -15.49 -13.22 44.01
N ILE A 632 -14.24 -13.56 44.35
CA ILE A 632 -13.90 -14.85 44.98
C ILE A 632 -14.46 -14.93 46.39
N GLU A 633 -14.27 -13.89 47.21
CA GLU A 633 -14.80 -13.85 48.58
C GLU A 633 -16.32 -14.01 48.61
N LYS A 634 -17.04 -13.38 47.67
CA LYS A 634 -18.50 -13.56 47.54
C LYS A 634 -18.87 -14.99 47.17
N ALA A 635 -18.17 -15.61 46.21
CA ALA A 635 -18.43 -16.99 45.83
C ALA A 635 -18.18 -17.98 46.99
N GLU A 636 -17.14 -17.75 47.80
CA GLU A 636 -16.84 -18.54 48.99
C GLU A 636 -17.91 -18.38 50.09
N GLN A 637 -18.52 -17.20 50.22
CA GLN A 637 -19.62 -16.94 51.17
C GLN A 637 -20.98 -17.51 50.72
N GLU A 638 -21.19 -17.71 49.42
CA GLU A 638 -22.42 -18.25 48.83
C GLU A 638 -22.41 -19.79 48.67
N THR A 639 -21.30 -20.45 49.01
CA THR A 639 -21.19 -21.92 48.97
C THR A 639 -21.57 -22.50 50.35
N PRO A 640 -22.69 -23.25 50.47
CA PRO A 640 -23.20 -23.74 51.77
C PRO A 640 -22.35 -24.82 52.44
#